data_AF-A0A2V8T5U8-F1
#
_entry.id   AF-A0A2V8T5U8-F1
#
_cell.length_a   1.000
_cell.length_b   1.000
_cell.length_c   1.000
_cell.angle_alpha   90.00
_cell.angle_beta   90.00
_cell.angle_gamma   90.00
#
_symmetry.space_group_name_H-M   'P 1'
#
loop_
_entity.id
_entity.type
_entity.pdbx_description
1 polymer ?
#
loop_
_entity_poly.entity_id
_entity_poly.type
_entity_poly.pdbx_seq_one_letter_code
_entity_poly.pdbx_strand_id
1 'polypeptide(L)'
;MIIDAGHRKWAGGTLFLAAACSLLYILYARAAPAGPSGGSGPGLCFGVAATSLIIFAALLGARRKLPAWRLGRAATWLKGHIWLGLLSVLLVLFHGGFSLGGPLTATLLVLLFAVTGSGLFGLALQQFIPRLMTDQAPLETVYEEIPHIIEQLREEADARISGVCGDLGLQAAPEAPRAAPTAAAPAAAAPAAAAPVAAVAPPASPAAPAAASAAPTASPHRAPTPEEAAERRARHRAATVASALSEAIGSAPLKDFYLARARPYLSPSGRDSELDRKEAAASLFERLRTLLPADPPALQEALGELADICEERRQLRVQSRLRARTTKGLAKRISLDYFKKRHPFRSWKWRLSLGAGAISAAAALAAISGAAERVLLPGPVSAPHAFFGSDCSSCHGGGRASRYFLTIRDERCLTCHDGPVHHESQTFMPPCAECHAEHRGEALVRTKDAACVRCHASLTTRQGHARFETRVVSFSPGGHPELGPLRAGERDRARIRLNHQVHLKPGLRGPEGAVTLQCSSCHLPDAAQRRMKPVAYQERCAACHPLAFDLASRFSAGLVAPHDKPERIHEFLTRAFQNEIARRPARLSEPDPPVSAMQEASGRRRPGTEPLPPPARTAEEWVVRQVAIAETVLFRRDCHLCHEMTWPKGADRRALSEISLRALPEISPPSIPASWLPHASFSHRAHRVLACVACHKAKDSQETSDVLLPPIASCMHCHRQGGTRTDCGLCHLYHDRARERGLDGPLLLPASLTAGPPLR
;
A
#
# COMPACT_ATOMS: atom_id res chain seq x y z
N MET A 1 24.56 21.85 -21.00
CA MET A 1 23.58 21.02 -20.27
C MET A 1 23.95 19.56 -20.52
N ILE A 2 24.22 18.73 -19.51
CA ILE A 2 24.57 17.31 -19.77
C ILE A 2 23.37 16.57 -20.39
N ILE A 3 22.14 16.99 -20.03
CA ILE A 3 20.91 16.58 -20.70
C ILE A 3 20.70 17.46 -21.93
N ASP A 4 21.22 17.02 -23.07
CA ASP A 4 21.02 17.63 -24.40
C ASP A 4 19.80 17.03 -25.13
N ALA A 5 19.50 17.53 -26.33
CA ALA A 5 18.45 16.97 -27.18
C ALA A 5 18.64 15.47 -27.49
N GLY A 6 19.89 14.97 -27.43
CA GLY A 6 20.21 13.55 -27.58
C GLY A 6 19.77 12.68 -26.40
N HIS A 7 19.57 13.24 -25.19
CA HIS A 7 18.94 12.52 -24.09
C HIS A 7 17.44 12.28 -24.31
N ARG A 8 16.74 13.13 -25.08
CA ARG A 8 15.30 12.97 -25.36
C ARG A 8 14.99 11.65 -26.07
N LYS A 9 15.84 11.24 -27.02
CA LYS A 9 15.68 9.97 -27.74
C LYS A 9 15.85 8.75 -26.82
N TRP A 10 16.87 8.80 -25.94
CA TRP A 10 17.07 7.77 -24.93
C TRP A 10 15.91 7.73 -23.93
N ALA A 11 15.46 8.89 -23.44
CA ALA A 11 14.32 9.01 -22.56
C ALA A 11 13.06 8.38 -23.17
N GLY A 12 12.72 8.76 -24.40
CA GLY A 12 11.55 8.23 -25.12
C GLY A 12 11.62 6.72 -25.31
N GLY A 13 12.76 6.19 -25.77
CA GLY A 13 12.95 4.75 -25.95
C GLY A 13 12.87 3.96 -24.65
N THR A 14 13.47 4.48 -23.57
CA THR A 14 13.43 3.83 -22.26
C THR A 14 12.04 3.90 -21.63
N LEU A 15 11.32 5.01 -21.76
CA LEU A 15 9.94 5.14 -21.27
C LEU A 15 8.99 4.22 -22.03
N PHE A 16 9.15 4.10 -23.36
CA PHE A 16 8.38 3.15 -24.15
C PHE A 16 8.62 1.70 -23.69
N LEU A 17 9.90 1.32 -23.51
CA LEU A 17 10.24 -0.01 -23.02
C LEU A 17 9.72 -0.25 -21.60
N ALA A 18 9.81 0.75 -20.71
CA ALA A 18 9.25 0.67 -19.36
C ALA A 18 7.73 0.47 -19.40
N ALA A 19 7.01 1.18 -20.26
CA ALA A 19 5.56 1.03 -20.44
C ALA A 19 5.20 -0.36 -20.99
N ALA A 20 5.93 -0.86 -21.99
CA ALA A 20 5.74 -2.19 -22.54
C ALA A 20 5.99 -3.29 -21.48
N CYS A 21 7.09 -3.20 -20.73
CA CYS A 21 7.38 -4.11 -19.63
C CYS A 21 6.34 -4.02 -18.51
N SER A 22 5.83 -2.83 -18.21
CA SER A 22 4.76 -2.64 -17.23
C SER A 22 3.46 -3.30 -17.66
N LEU A 23 3.09 -3.17 -18.94
CA LEU A 23 1.92 -3.85 -19.49
C LEU A 23 2.08 -5.38 -19.41
N LEU A 24 3.24 -5.91 -19.83
CA LEU A 24 3.54 -7.35 -19.71
C LEU A 24 3.46 -7.82 -18.25
N TYR A 25 4.01 -7.04 -17.32
CA TYR A 25 3.94 -7.35 -15.89
C TYR A 25 2.50 -7.34 -15.37
N ILE A 26 1.66 -6.37 -15.77
CA ILE A 26 0.25 -6.30 -15.36
C ILE A 26 -0.53 -7.52 -15.87
N LEU A 27 -0.31 -7.90 -17.14
CA LEU A 27 -0.94 -9.10 -17.71
C LEU A 27 -0.50 -10.36 -16.97
N TYR A 28 0.80 -10.49 -16.71
CA TYR A 28 1.35 -11.57 -15.90
C TYR A 28 0.76 -11.61 -14.49
N ALA A 29 0.71 -10.46 -13.80
CA ALA A 29 0.21 -10.36 -12.43
C ALA A 29 -1.29 -10.72 -12.32
N ARG A 30 -2.07 -10.46 -13.36
CA ARG A 30 -3.49 -10.84 -13.44
C ARG A 30 -3.69 -12.32 -13.77
N ALA A 31 -2.82 -12.91 -14.58
CA ALA A 31 -2.93 -14.29 -15.01
C ALA A 31 -2.33 -15.30 -14.01
N ALA A 32 -1.33 -14.89 -13.23
CA ALA A 32 -0.62 -15.79 -12.32
C ALA A 32 -1.51 -16.24 -11.14
N PRO A 33 -1.77 -17.56 -10.96
CA PRO A 33 -2.66 -18.10 -9.91
C PRO A 33 -2.23 -17.71 -8.49
N ALA A 34 -0.94 -17.87 -8.19
CA ALA A 34 -0.35 -17.38 -6.97
C ALA A 34 -0.03 -15.87 -7.06
N GLY A 35 0.01 -15.26 -8.24
CA GLY A 35 0.56 -13.92 -8.47
C GLY A 35 2.08 -13.92 -8.69
N PRO A 36 2.66 -12.74 -8.93
CA PRO A 36 4.05 -12.58 -9.36
C PRO A 36 5.09 -13.22 -8.43
N SER A 37 6.09 -13.89 -9.00
CA SER A 37 7.24 -14.44 -8.27
C SER A 37 8.50 -14.51 -9.14
N GLY A 38 9.66 -14.33 -8.52
CA GLY A 38 10.96 -14.35 -9.20
C GLY A 38 11.36 -15.70 -9.77
N GLY A 39 10.84 -16.80 -9.20
CA GLY A 39 11.06 -18.16 -9.69
C GLY A 39 10.16 -18.57 -10.86
N SER A 40 9.15 -17.77 -11.21
CA SER A 40 8.30 -18.05 -12.36
C SER A 40 9.04 -17.78 -13.68
N GLY A 41 8.60 -18.39 -14.79
CA GLY A 41 9.15 -18.10 -16.12
C GLY A 41 9.19 -16.59 -16.46
N PRO A 42 8.07 -15.86 -16.39
CA PRO A 42 8.06 -14.40 -16.62
C PRO A 42 8.94 -13.61 -15.64
N GLY A 43 8.92 -13.98 -14.35
CA GLY A 43 9.78 -13.37 -13.34
C GLY A 43 11.26 -13.55 -13.66
N LEU A 44 11.68 -14.75 -14.06
CA LEU A 44 13.05 -15.04 -14.50
C LEU A 44 13.44 -14.23 -15.74
N CYS A 45 12.54 -14.07 -16.73
CA CYS A 45 12.81 -13.23 -17.89
C CYS A 45 13.11 -11.76 -17.49
N PHE A 46 12.33 -11.19 -16.58
CA PHE A 46 12.60 -9.85 -16.04
C PHE A 46 13.94 -9.80 -15.29
N GLY A 47 14.27 -10.84 -14.52
CA GLY A 47 15.53 -10.95 -13.78
C GLY A 47 16.75 -11.04 -14.69
N VAL A 48 16.69 -11.85 -15.76
CA VAL A 48 17.74 -11.95 -16.78
C VAL A 48 17.92 -10.62 -17.48
N ALA A 49 16.84 -9.98 -17.94
CA ALA A 49 16.90 -8.68 -18.59
C ALA A 49 17.51 -7.60 -17.67
N ALA A 50 17.06 -7.53 -16.41
CA ALA A 50 17.61 -6.61 -15.42
C ALA A 50 19.11 -6.83 -15.20
N THR A 51 19.53 -8.10 -15.06
CA THR A 51 20.93 -8.48 -14.87
C THR A 51 21.79 -8.06 -16.07
N SER A 52 21.31 -8.28 -17.30
CA SER A 52 22.00 -7.84 -18.51
C SER A 52 22.19 -6.32 -18.54
N LEU A 53 21.19 -5.54 -18.12
CA LEU A 53 21.29 -4.07 -18.04
C LEU A 53 22.27 -3.61 -16.95
N ILE A 54 22.31 -4.30 -15.80
CA ILE A 54 23.28 -4.02 -14.73
C ILE A 54 24.70 -4.32 -15.20
N ILE A 55 24.93 -5.45 -15.89
CA ILE A 55 26.22 -5.80 -16.48
C ILE A 55 26.65 -4.74 -17.50
N PHE A 56 25.74 -4.32 -18.39
CA PHE A 56 25.99 -3.23 -19.33
C PHE A 56 26.41 -1.94 -18.62
N ALA A 57 25.70 -1.56 -17.55
CA ALA A 57 26.04 -0.38 -16.76
C ALA A 57 27.42 -0.49 -16.08
N ALA A 58 27.81 -1.67 -15.60
CA ALA A 58 29.12 -1.93 -15.01
C ALA A 58 30.27 -1.90 -16.03
N LEU A 59 30.03 -2.37 -17.26
CA LEU A 59 31.03 -2.39 -18.34
C LEU A 59 31.53 -1.00 -18.73
N LEU A 60 30.77 0.07 -18.47
CA LEU A 60 31.25 1.45 -18.64
C LEU A 60 32.54 1.72 -17.82
N GLY A 61 32.63 1.15 -16.61
CA GLY A 61 33.82 1.27 -15.76
C GLY A 61 35.05 0.56 -16.36
N ALA A 62 34.86 -0.61 -16.97
CA ALA A 62 35.92 -1.35 -17.65
C ALA A 62 36.36 -0.64 -18.95
N ARG A 63 35.39 -0.19 -19.75
CA ARG A 63 35.64 0.58 -20.99
C ARG A 63 36.42 1.87 -20.74
N ARG A 64 36.22 2.53 -19.59
CA ARG A 64 37.03 3.71 -19.20
C ARG A 64 38.49 3.37 -18.88
N LYS A 65 38.78 2.14 -18.45
CA LYS A 65 40.13 1.69 -18.11
C LYS A 65 40.90 1.08 -19.28
N LEU A 66 40.19 0.69 -20.35
CA LEU A 66 40.76 0.09 -21.56
C LEU A 66 40.43 0.96 -22.79
N PRO A 67 41.18 2.07 -23.03
CA PRO A 67 40.92 2.98 -24.15
C PRO A 67 41.04 2.34 -25.53
N ALA A 68 41.72 1.19 -25.63
CA ALA A 68 41.94 0.46 -26.88
C ALA A 68 40.67 -0.18 -27.47
N TRP A 69 39.60 -0.35 -26.68
CA TRP A 69 38.36 -0.96 -27.16
C TRP A 69 37.55 0.04 -28.01
N ARG A 70 37.43 -0.23 -29.32
CA ARG A 70 36.67 0.58 -30.31
C ARG A 70 35.14 0.48 -30.16
N LEU A 71 34.63 0.21 -28.97
CA LEU A 71 33.20 0.03 -28.68
C LEU A 71 32.51 1.38 -28.45
N GLY A 72 32.13 2.07 -29.52
CA GLY A 72 31.25 3.24 -29.50
C GLY A 72 31.76 4.49 -28.76
N ARG A 73 31.02 5.60 -28.90
CA ARG A 73 31.35 6.89 -28.26
C ARG A 73 31.07 6.85 -26.76
N ALA A 74 31.94 7.46 -25.96
CA ALA A 74 31.81 7.52 -24.49
C ALA A 74 30.49 8.19 -24.05
N ALA A 75 30.04 9.21 -24.78
CA ALA A 75 28.79 9.90 -24.52
C ALA A 75 27.57 8.97 -24.66
N THR A 76 27.56 8.07 -25.65
CA THR A 76 26.45 7.12 -25.84
C THR A 76 26.38 6.10 -24.71
N TRP A 77 27.54 5.59 -24.27
CA TRP A 77 27.60 4.69 -23.12
C TRP A 77 27.14 5.35 -21.82
N LEU A 78 27.48 6.62 -21.60
CA LEU A 78 27.02 7.36 -20.43
C LEU A 78 25.49 7.56 -20.47
N LYS A 79 24.94 7.92 -21.64
CA LYS A 79 23.48 8.02 -21.85
C LYS A 79 22.79 6.69 -21.56
N GLY A 80 23.32 5.58 -22.11
CA GLY A 80 22.82 4.24 -21.85
C GLY A 80 22.91 3.84 -20.38
N HIS A 81 24.04 4.11 -19.70
CA HIS A 81 24.22 3.81 -18.28
C HIS A 81 23.15 4.49 -17.40
N ILE A 82 22.82 5.75 -17.68
CA ILE A 82 21.79 6.48 -16.94
C ILE A 82 20.40 5.88 -17.19
N TRP A 83 19.97 5.83 -18.45
CA TRP A 83 18.59 5.44 -18.77
C TRP A 83 18.32 3.94 -18.61
N LEU A 84 19.22 3.08 -19.10
CA LEU A 84 19.09 1.63 -18.93
C LEU A 84 19.35 1.19 -17.49
N GLY A 85 20.18 1.94 -16.74
CA GLY A 85 20.36 1.72 -15.30
C GLY A 85 19.10 2.03 -14.50
N LEU A 86 18.33 3.07 -14.87
CA LEU A 86 17.02 3.33 -14.26
C LEU A 86 15.99 2.26 -14.63
N LEU A 87 16.00 1.80 -15.88
CA LEU A 87 15.11 0.71 -16.32
C LEU A 87 15.39 -0.59 -15.57
N SER A 88 16.67 -0.91 -15.28
CA SER A 88 17.00 -2.15 -14.57
C SER A 88 16.38 -2.19 -13.18
N VAL A 89 16.29 -1.07 -12.46
CA VAL A 89 15.60 -0.98 -11.16
C VAL A 89 14.13 -1.39 -11.28
N LEU A 90 13.42 -0.91 -12.30
CA LEU A 90 12.03 -1.30 -12.55
C LEU A 90 11.91 -2.81 -12.83
N LEU A 91 12.80 -3.35 -13.67
CA LEU A 91 12.78 -4.77 -14.02
C LEU A 91 13.13 -5.67 -12.82
N VAL A 92 14.03 -5.24 -11.92
CA VAL A 92 14.30 -5.95 -10.65
C VAL A 92 13.05 -6.01 -9.77
N LEU A 93 12.28 -4.93 -9.70
CA LEU A 93 11.01 -4.92 -8.95
C LEU A 93 9.96 -5.86 -9.58
N PHE A 94 9.87 -5.89 -10.91
CA PHE A 94 9.00 -6.83 -11.63
C PHE A 94 9.42 -8.29 -11.44
N HIS A 95 10.72 -8.58 -11.45
CA HIS A 95 11.25 -9.90 -11.11
C HIS A 95 10.79 -10.37 -9.73
N GLY A 96 10.97 -9.54 -8.70
CA GLY A 96 10.58 -9.86 -7.32
C GLY A 96 9.10 -9.75 -7.01
N GLY A 97 8.27 -9.33 -7.97
CA GLY A 97 6.84 -9.08 -7.74
C GLY A 97 6.57 -8.00 -6.70
N PHE A 98 7.45 -6.99 -6.58
CA PHE A 98 7.47 -5.97 -5.53
C PHE A 98 7.63 -6.49 -4.10
N SER A 99 8.07 -7.74 -3.92
CA SER A 99 8.44 -8.25 -2.61
C SER A 99 9.89 -7.90 -2.26
N LEU A 100 10.17 -7.66 -0.97
CA LEU A 100 11.54 -7.52 -0.46
C LEU A 100 12.28 -8.87 -0.46
N GLY A 101 11.52 -9.97 -0.44
CA GLY A 101 12.01 -11.34 -0.36
C GLY A 101 12.67 -11.65 0.98
N GLY A 102 13.67 -12.52 0.96
CA GLY A 102 14.47 -12.87 2.13
C GLY A 102 15.65 -11.93 2.39
N PRO A 103 16.55 -12.29 3.33
CA PRO A 103 17.63 -11.41 3.79
C PRO A 103 18.59 -10.98 2.66
N LEU A 104 19.00 -11.93 1.80
CA LEU A 104 19.91 -11.64 0.70
C LEU A 104 19.27 -10.72 -0.34
N THR A 105 18.06 -11.03 -0.79
CA THR A 105 17.35 -10.23 -1.80
C THR A 105 17.08 -8.82 -1.29
N ALA A 106 16.65 -8.67 -0.04
CA ALA A 106 16.44 -7.37 0.58
C ALA A 106 17.74 -6.55 0.65
N THR A 107 18.86 -7.18 1.03
CA THR A 107 20.18 -6.52 1.08
C THR A 107 20.61 -6.05 -0.32
N LEU A 108 20.49 -6.91 -1.34
CA LEU A 108 20.84 -6.57 -2.72
C LEU A 108 19.95 -5.45 -3.27
N LEU A 109 18.66 -5.44 -2.93
CA LEU A 109 17.73 -4.41 -3.34
C LEU A 109 18.07 -3.05 -2.69
N VAL A 110 18.40 -3.03 -1.39
CA VAL A 110 18.86 -1.82 -0.69
C VAL A 110 20.15 -1.29 -1.31
N LEU A 111 21.12 -2.16 -1.59
CA LEU A 111 22.36 -1.77 -2.26
C LEU A 111 22.12 -1.22 -3.66
N LEU A 112 21.24 -1.83 -4.44
CA LEU A 112 20.85 -1.35 -5.77
C LEU A 112 20.24 0.05 -5.68
N PHE A 113 19.30 0.28 -4.76
CA PHE A 113 18.70 1.60 -4.55
C PHE A 113 19.72 2.63 -4.08
N ALA A 114 20.62 2.27 -3.17
CA ALA A 114 21.67 3.16 -2.69
C ALA A 114 22.64 3.55 -3.82
N VAL A 115 23.07 2.60 -4.65
CA VAL A 115 23.94 2.87 -5.81
C VAL A 115 23.24 3.75 -6.84
N THR A 116 21.99 3.44 -7.20
CA THR A 116 21.22 4.25 -8.15
C THR A 116 20.95 5.65 -7.60
N GLY A 117 20.56 5.77 -6.33
CA GLY A 117 20.32 7.04 -5.67
C GLY A 117 21.57 7.92 -5.60
N SER A 118 22.72 7.34 -5.25
CA SER A 118 24.00 8.06 -5.26
C SER A 118 24.42 8.49 -6.68
N GLY A 119 24.12 7.69 -7.70
CA GLY A 119 24.33 8.04 -9.11
C GLY A 119 23.47 9.21 -9.57
N LEU A 120 22.17 9.21 -9.22
CA LEU A 120 21.25 10.32 -9.50
C LEU A 120 21.66 11.61 -8.78
N PHE A 121 22.07 11.50 -7.51
CA PHE A 121 22.62 12.63 -6.77
C PHE A 121 23.88 13.19 -7.43
N GLY A 122 24.80 12.32 -7.86
CA GLY A 122 25.98 12.73 -8.62
C GLY A 122 25.65 13.45 -9.94
N LEU A 123 24.63 12.98 -10.67
CA LEU A 123 24.13 13.63 -11.88
C LEU A 123 23.55 15.02 -11.58
N ALA A 124 22.78 15.16 -10.49
CA ALA A 124 22.24 16.43 -10.05
C ALA A 124 23.35 17.43 -9.71
N LEU A 125 24.35 17.03 -8.91
CA LEU A 125 25.49 17.88 -8.58
C LEU A 125 26.24 18.36 -9.83
N GLN A 126 26.47 17.47 -10.81
CA GLN A 126 27.14 17.82 -12.07
C GLN A 126 26.35 18.84 -12.91
N GLN A 127 25.04 18.90 -12.74
CA GLN A 127 24.16 19.78 -13.49
C GLN A 127 23.92 21.13 -12.79
N PHE A 128 23.92 21.16 -11.46
CA PHE A 128 23.66 22.37 -10.67
C PHE A 128 24.92 23.13 -10.28
N ILE A 129 25.99 22.45 -9.86
CA ILE A 129 27.21 23.12 -9.36
C ILE A 129 27.82 24.06 -10.42
N PRO A 130 28.02 23.66 -11.69
CA PRO A 130 28.64 24.55 -12.66
C PRO A 130 27.81 25.81 -12.93
N ARG A 131 26.46 25.70 -12.92
CA ARG A 131 25.56 26.83 -13.12
C ARG A 131 25.61 27.82 -11.96
N LEU A 132 25.57 27.30 -10.74
CA LEU A 132 25.71 28.11 -9.53
C LEU A 132 27.05 28.86 -9.54
N MET A 133 28.12 28.23 -10.03
CA MET A 133 29.43 28.89 -10.14
C MET A 133 29.45 29.97 -11.23
N THR A 134 28.86 29.73 -12.41
CA THR A 134 28.84 30.71 -13.51
C THR A 134 27.89 31.88 -13.24
N ASP A 135 26.76 31.64 -12.59
CA ASP A 135 25.76 32.69 -12.30
C ASP A 135 26.25 33.64 -11.20
N GLN A 136 27.11 33.16 -10.28
CA GLN A 136 27.62 33.96 -9.16
C GLN A 136 28.88 34.77 -9.51
N ALA A 137 29.60 34.44 -10.59
CA ALA A 137 30.82 35.14 -11.00
C ALA A 137 30.97 35.11 -12.54
N PRO A 138 30.25 35.97 -13.28
CA PRO A 138 30.24 35.95 -14.75
C PRO A 138 31.54 36.46 -15.39
N LEU A 139 32.27 37.35 -14.72
CA LEU A 139 33.59 37.82 -15.14
C LEU A 139 34.65 37.07 -14.34
N GLU A 140 35.65 36.47 -14.99
CA GLU A 140 36.79 35.88 -14.29
C GLU A 140 37.99 36.82 -14.37
N THR A 141 38.34 37.45 -13.25
CA THR A 141 39.64 38.13 -13.11
C THR A 141 40.66 37.18 -12.49
N VAL A 142 41.93 37.35 -12.85
CA VAL A 142 43.03 36.61 -12.20
C VAL A 142 43.08 37.07 -10.74
N TYR A 143 42.97 36.13 -9.79
CA TYR A 143 42.86 36.48 -8.36
C TYR A 143 43.99 37.38 -7.86
N GLU A 144 45.21 37.19 -8.41
CA GLU A 144 46.39 37.98 -8.05
C GLU A 144 46.31 39.44 -8.54
N GLU A 145 45.50 39.73 -9.56
CA GLU A 145 45.28 41.07 -10.12
C GLU A 145 44.13 41.82 -9.45
N ILE A 146 43.26 41.15 -8.69
CA ILE A 146 42.10 41.76 -8.03
C ILE A 146 42.47 43.05 -7.25
N PRO A 147 43.54 43.10 -6.43
CA PRO A 147 43.94 44.33 -5.73
C PRO A 147 44.28 45.49 -6.68
N HIS A 148 44.90 45.18 -7.82
CA HIS A 148 45.26 46.17 -8.83
C HIS A 148 44.03 46.70 -9.56
N ILE A 149 43.10 45.82 -9.94
CA ILE A 149 41.82 46.24 -10.57
C ILE A 149 40.99 47.09 -9.61
N ILE A 150 40.94 46.78 -8.31
CA ILE A 150 40.23 47.61 -7.32
C ILE A 150 40.81 49.03 -7.26
N GLU A 151 42.14 49.15 -7.36
CA GLU A 151 42.81 50.44 -7.38
C GLU A 151 42.47 51.22 -8.66
N GLN A 152 42.49 50.57 -9.83
CA GLN A 152 42.06 51.17 -11.10
C GLN A 152 40.60 51.65 -11.05
N LEU A 153 39.68 50.84 -10.49
CA LEU A 153 38.28 51.22 -10.32
C LEU A 153 38.11 52.44 -9.39
N ARG A 154 38.96 52.55 -8.36
CA ARG A 154 38.98 53.71 -7.46
C ARG A 154 39.47 54.96 -8.18
N GLU A 155 40.57 54.85 -8.92
CA GLU A 155 41.15 55.95 -9.71
C GLU A 155 40.16 56.44 -10.78
N GLU A 156 39.50 55.51 -11.48
CA GLU A 156 38.45 55.84 -12.45
C GLU A 156 37.30 56.59 -11.77
N ALA A 157 36.80 56.09 -10.64
CA ALA A 157 35.74 56.78 -9.90
C ALA A 157 36.17 58.15 -9.36
N ASP A 158 37.41 58.30 -8.88
CA ASP A 158 37.97 59.58 -8.42
C ASP A 158 37.99 60.59 -9.58
N ALA A 159 38.38 60.17 -10.79
CA ALA A 159 38.39 61.00 -11.99
C ALA A 159 36.97 61.38 -12.47
N ARG A 160 36.02 60.43 -12.50
CA ARG A 160 34.64 60.69 -12.93
C ARG A 160 33.93 61.68 -11.99
N ILE A 161 34.05 61.47 -10.69
CA ILE A 161 33.34 62.31 -9.71
C ILE A 161 33.99 63.69 -9.57
N SER A 162 35.32 63.79 -9.63
CA SER A 162 36.00 65.11 -9.61
C SER A 162 35.70 65.96 -10.84
N GLY A 163 35.50 65.33 -12.01
CA GLY A 163 35.09 66.02 -13.24
C GLY A 163 33.73 66.72 -13.16
N VAL A 164 32.82 66.23 -12.30
CA VAL A 164 31.45 66.76 -12.16
C VAL A 164 31.24 67.54 -10.87
N CYS A 165 31.87 67.13 -9.76
CA CYS A 165 31.69 67.71 -8.43
C CYS A 165 32.81 68.71 -8.04
N GLY A 166 33.76 68.97 -8.94
CA GLY A 166 34.96 69.75 -8.67
C GLY A 166 35.96 69.03 -7.76
N ASP A 167 36.95 69.77 -7.26
CA ASP A 167 38.00 69.20 -6.41
C ASP A 167 37.41 68.46 -5.19
N LEU A 168 37.78 67.19 -5.05
CA LEU A 168 37.36 66.29 -3.97
C LEU A 168 38.17 66.49 -2.69
N GLY A 169 39.20 67.34 -2.70
CA GLY A 169 40.07 67.60 -1.54
C GLY A 169 40.96 66.40 -1.17
N LEU A 170 41.17 65.51 -2.13
CA LEU A 170 42.00 64.32 -1.98
C LEU A 170 43.47 64.71 -2.15
N GLN A 171 44.33 64.34 -1.21
CA GLN A 171 45.77 64.54 -1.37
C GLN A 171 46.27 63.61 -2.48
N ALA A 172 47.02 64.16 -3.45
CA ALA A 172 47.67 63.36 -4.49
C ALA A 172 48.53 62.28 -3.81
N ALA A 173 48.23 61.01 -4.10
CA ALA A 173 49.10 59.93 -3.69
C ALA A 173 50.46 60.12 -4.37
N PRO A 174 51.59 59.87 -3.68
CA PRO A 174 52.90 59.94 -4.31
C PRO A 174 52.92 58.98 -5.50
N GLU A 175 53.31 59.51 -6.65
CA GLU A 175 53.42 58.77 -7.91
C GLU A 175 54.36 57.57 -7.69
N ALA A 176 53.79 56.37 -7.62
CA ALA A 176 54.58 55.14 -7.55
C ALA A 176 55.34 55.00 -8.88
N PRO A 177 56.62 54.61 -8.87
CA PRO A 177 57.43 54.56 -10.09
C PRO A 177 56.80 53.59 -11.09
N ARG A 178 56.46 54.13 -12.27
CA ARG A 178 56.07 53.34 -13.45
C ARG A 178 57.15 52.27 -13.68
N ALA A 179 56.77 51.00 -13.50
CA ALA A 179 57.60 49.91 -13.96
C ALA A 179 57.75 50.02 -15.49
N ALA A 180 59.00 50.13 -15.94
CA ALA A 180 59.35 50.12 -17.35
C ALA A 180 58.85 48.83 -18.03
N PRO A 181 58.51 48.86 -19.32
CA PRO A 181 58.06 47.69 -20.05
C PRO A 181 59.21 46.68 -20.13
N THR A 182 59.07 45.53 -19.46
CA THR A 182 59.90 44.37 -19.76
C THR A 182 59.44 43.81 -21.10
N ALA A 183 60.41 43.69 -22.01
CA ALA A 183 60.23 43.32 -23.40
C ALA A 183 59.41 42.03 -23.57
N ALA A 184 58.50 42.10 -24.53
CA ALA A 184 57.79 40.96 -25.10
C ALA A 184 58.76 39.94 -25.71
N ALA A 185 58.51 38.66 -25.45
CA ALA A 185 58.92 37.51 -26.25
C ALA A 185 57.90 36.38 -26.01
N PRO A 186 57.61 35.51 -26.99
CA PRO A 186 56.36 35.56 -27.75
C PRO A 186 55.35 34.46 -27.37
N ALA A 187 54.14 34.61 -27.89
CA ALA A 187 53.07 33.64 -27.83
C ALA A 187 53.46 32.28 -28.45
N ALA A 188 53.19 31.17 -27.74
CA ALA A 188 53.01 29.85 -28.33
C ALA A 188 52.18 28.92 -27.43
N ALA A 189 51.00 28.57 -27.94
CA ALA A 189 50.30 27.29 -27.93
C ALA A 189 50.53 26.25 -26.79
N ALA A 190 49.41 25.71 -26.30
CA ALA A 190 49.35 24.36 -25.74
C ALA A 190 49.93 23.33 -26.73
N PRO A 191 50.62 22.26 -26.28
CA PRO A 191 49.89 21.04 -25.91
C PRO A 191 50.53 20.12 -24.84
N ALA A 192 49.68 19.22 -24.35
CA ALA A 192 49.89 17.80 -24.03
C ALA A 192 51.19 17.28 -23.33
N ALA A 193 50.93 16.63 -22.20
CA ALA A 193 51.37 15.27 -21.82
C ALA A 193 52.85 14.96 -21.44
N ALA A 194 52.91 14.08 -20.44
CA ALA A 194 53.98 13.13 -20.08
C ALA A 194 55.09 13.57 -19.11
N ALA A 195 55.26 12.73 -18.09
CA ALA A 195 56.36 12.64 -17.12
C ALA A 195 57.61 11.95 -17.78
N PRO A 196 58.67 11.44 -17.09
CA PRO A 196 59.03 11.43 -15.66
C PRO A 196 60.58 11.58 -15.34
N VAL A 197 60.98 11.40 -14.06
CA VAL A 197 62.33 10.96 -13.55
C VAL A 197 63.47 12.01 -13.63
N ALA A 198 64.46 12.20 -12.73
CA ALA A 198 64.99 11.61 -11.49
C ALA A 198 65.86 12.66 -10.73
N ALA A 199 66.08 12.41 -9.43
CA ALA A 199 67.31 12.54 -8.61
C ALA A 199 68.15 13.85 -8.69
N VAL A 200 68.66 14.45 -7.61
CA VAL A 200 69.61 13.94 -6.60
C VAL A 200 69.66 14.95 -5.42
N ALA A 201 69.89 14.47 -4.20
CA ALA A 201 70.10 15.22 -2.94
C ALA A 201 71.62 15.28 -2.58
N PRO A 202 72.08 15.68 -1.37
CA PRO A 202 71.89 16.83 -0.47
C PRO A 202 73.30 17.53 -0.31
N PRO A 203 73.86 18.03 0.84
CA PRO A 203 73.46 18.29 2.24
C PRO A 203 73.70 19.77 2.67
N ALA A 204 73.68 20.28 3.91
CA ALA A 204 72.95 20.09 5.18
C ALA A 204 73.39 21.25 6.13
N SER A 205 72.47 21.78 6.95
CA SER A 205 72.67 22.42 8.29
C SER A 205 73.50 23.74 8.43
N PRO A 206 73.44 24.47 9.57
CA PRO A 206 72.37 24.60 10.59
C PRO A 206 72.11 26.05 11.13
N ALA A 207 70.97 26.17 11.83
CA ALA A 207 70.66 26.91 13.08
C ALA A 207 71.07 28.39 13.36
N ALA A 208 70.02 29.22 13.53
CA ALA A 208 69.70 30.11 14.69
C ALA A 208 70.63 31.31 15.06
N PRO A 209 70.22 32.26 15.94
CA PRO A 209 68.89 32.81 16.31
C PRO A 209 68.89 34.38 16.42
N ALA A 210 67.78 34.92 16.99
CA ALA A 210 67.69 36.20 17.74
C ALA A 210 67.75 37.51 16.92
N ALA A 211 67.19 38.64 17.31
CA ALA A 211 66.16 39.06 18.25
C ALA A 211 65.91 40.57 17.95
N ALA A 212 64.73 41.06 18.32
CA ALA A 212 64.37 42.43 18.71
C ALA A 212 65.20 43.64 18.21
N SER A 213 64.50 44.60 17.59
CA SER A 213 64.76 46.04 17.75
C SER A 213 63.43 46.77 17.50
N ALA A 214 62.72 47.16 18.55
CA ALA A 214 62.83 48.46 19.21
C ALA A 214 62.28 49.60 18.35
N ALA A 215 61.14 50.13 18.80
CA ALA A 215 60.47 51.30 18.28
C ALA A 215 61.33 52.57 18.43
N PRO A 216 61.30 53.51 17.47
CA PRO A 216 61.77 54.86 17.72
C PRO A 216 60.67 55.70 18.35
N THR A 217 61.07 56.35 19.43
CA THR A 217 60.39 57.35 20.23
C THR A 217 60.01 58.60 19.43
N ALA A 218 58.87 59.18 19.80
CA ALA A 218 58.34 60.43 19.30
C ALA A 218 59.27 61.62 19.62
N SER A 219 59.41 62.53 18.64
CA SER A 219 59.93 63.89 18.83
C SER A 219 58.80 64.91 18.60
N PRO A 220 58.87 66.09 19.24
CA PRO A 220 57.71 66.95 19.47
C PRO A 220 57.35 67.81 18.24
N HIS A 221 56.09 68.25 18.24
CA HIS A 221 55.42 69.07 17.23
C HIS A 221 56.25 70.26 16.73
N ARG A 222 56.54 70.27 15.41
CA ARG A 222 57.03 71.43 14.66
C ARG A 222 55.83 72.31 14.27
N ALA A 223 55.91 73.60 14.57
CA ALA A 223 54.93 74.58 14.10
C ALA A 223 55.06 74.78 12.56
N PRO A 224 53.93 74.89 11.83
CA PRO A 224 53.95 74.99 10.36
C PRO A 224 54.63 76.27 9.89
N THR A 225 55.38 76.19 8.80
CA THR A 225 56.07 77.35 8.20
C THR A 225 55.06 78.36 7.61
N PRO A 226 55.44 79.64 7.42
CA PRO A 226 54.59 80.64 6.78
C PRO A 226 54.12 80.23 5.37
N GLU A 227 54.92 79.43 4.68
CA GLU A 227 54.63 78.87 3.36
C GLU A 227 53.58 77.74 3.44
N GLU A 228 53.69 76.84 4.42
CA GLU A 228 52.67 75.81 4.70
C GLU A 228 51.34 76.41 5.19
N ALA A 229 51.40 77.54 5.91
CA ALA A 229 50.23 78.30 6.33
C ALA A 229 49.58 79.09 5.18
N ALA A 230 50.38 79.58 4.22
CA ALA A 230 49.91 80.25 3.01
C ALA A 230 49.29 79.26 2.02
N GLU A 231 49.92 78.10 1.81
CA GLU A 231 49.34 76.97 1.06
C GLU A 231 48.04 76.49 1.70
N ARG A 232 47.97 76.36 3.04
CA ARG A 232 46.71 76.02 3.72
C ARG A 232 45.62 77.06 3.48
N ARG A 233 45.94 78.35 3.52
CA ARG A 233 44.96 79.43 3.24
C ARG A 233 44.53 79.48 1.77
N ALA A 234 45.45 79.21 0.83
CA ALA A 234 45.15 79.09 -0.59
C ALA A 234 44.26 77.87 -0.89
N ARG A 235 44.57 76.71 -0.30
CA ARG A 235 43.73 75.51 -0.35
C ARG A 235 42.37 75.73 0.31
N HIS A 236 42.30 76.47 1.42
CA HIS A 236 41.03 76.79 2.08
C HIS A 236 40.17 77.73 1.22
N ARG A 237 40.75 78.74 0.58
CA ARG A 237 40.03 79.62 -0.37
C ARG A 237 39.56 78.86 -1.63
N ALA A 238 40.42 78.03 -2.22
CA ALA A 238 40.06 77.18 -3.36
C ALA A 238 38.93 76.18 -3.01
N ALA A 239 39.00 75.56 -1.83
CA ALA A 239 37.94 74.68 -1.31
C ALA A 239 36.62 75.42 -1.07
N THR A 240 36.67 76.68 -0.62
CA THR A 240 35.45 77.50 -0.40
C THR A 240 34.79 77.87 -1.74
N VAL A 241 35.58 78.20 -2.77
CA VAL A 241 35.08 78.49 -4.13
C VAL A 241 34.53 77.23 -4.81
N ALA A 242 35.19 76.08 -4.66
CA ALA A 242 34.71 74.80 -5.17
C ALA A 242 33.43 74.31 -4.47
N SER A 243 33.27 74.59 -3.17
CA SER A 243 32.04 74.31 -2.41
C SER A 243 30.85 75.12 -2.93
N ALA A 244 31.05 76.42 -3.18
CA ALA A 244 30.00 77.30 -3.72
C ALA A 244 29.59 76.93 -5.16
N LEU A 245 30.55 76.47 -5.99
CA LEU A 245 30.27 75.98 -7.35
C LEU A 245 29.49 74.64 -7.33
N SER A 246 29.78 73.77 -6.37
CA SER A 246 29.08 72.49 -6.15
C SER A 246 27.65 72.68 -5.62
N GLU A 247 27.40 73.72 -4.82
CA GLU A 247 26.05 74.11 -4.37
C GLU A 247 25.22 74.68 -5.54
N ALA A 248 25.84 75.42 -6.47
CA ALA A 248 25.15 76.00 -7.62
C ALA A 248 24.72 74.98 -8.70
N ILE A 249 25.42 73.84 -8.79
CA ILE A 249 25.16 72.77 -9.78
C ILE A 249 24.39 71.58 -9.16
N GLY A 250 24.09 71.62 -7.85
CA GLY A 250 23.37 70.55 -7.16
C GLY A 250 24.16 69.25 -7.00
N SER A 251 25.49 69.28 -7.10
CA SER A 251 26.37 68.11 -7.04
C SER A 251 26.72 67.65 -5.61
N ALA A 252 26.32 68.41 -4.58
CA ALA A 252 26.65 68.13 -3.17
C ALA A 252 26.20 66.73 -2.69
N PRO A 253 24.97 66.24 -2.98
CA PRO A 253 24.54 64.90 -2.54
C PRO A 253 25.39 63.77 -3.14
N LEU A 254 25.84 63.92 -4.40
CA LEU A 254 26.69 62.94 -5.07
C LEU A 254 28.09 62.92 -4.46
N LYS A 255 28.68 64.10 -4.21
CA LYS A 255 29.99 64.26 -3.58
C LYS A 255 30.02 63.65 -2.18
N ASP A 256 29.01 63.93 -1.37
CA ASP A 256 28.90 63.39 0.00
C ASP A 256 28.73 61.87 -0.01
N PHE A 257 27.87 61.34 -0.88
CA PHE A 257 27.70 59.90 -1.03
C PHE A 257 29.00 59.23 -1.48
N TYR A 258 29.71 59.83 -2.44
CA TYR A 258 30.97 59.30 -2.93
C TYR A 258 32.03 59.22 -1.83
N LEU A 259 32.29 60.33 -1.14
CA LEU A 259 33.32 60.40 -0.09
C LEU A 259 32.98 59.55 1.13
N ALA A 260 31.71 59.53 1.55
CA ALA A 260 31.29 58.82 2.76
C ALA A 260 31.09 57.31 2.56
N ARG A 261 30.68 56.86 1.36
CA ARG A 261 30.25 55.47 1.13
C ARG A 261 30.95 54.78 -0.03
N ALA A 262 30.91 55.35 -1.24
CA ALA A 262 31.40 54.65 -2.42
C ALA A 262 32.94 54.55 -2.45
N ARG A 263 33.66 55.63 -2.17
CA ARG A 263 35.12 55.67 -2.17
C ARG A 263 35.75 54.75 -1.10
N PRO A 264 35.27 54.69 0.16
CA PRO A 264 35.72 53.69 1.12
C PRO A 264 35.44 52.25 0.69
N TYR A 265 34.35 52.00 -0.04
CA TYR A 265 34.01 50.68 -0.58
C TYR A 265 34.95 50.24 -1.73
N LEU A 266 35.38 51.20 -2.56
CA LEU A 266 36.37 51.01 -3.63
C LEU A 266 37.83 50.92 -3.12
N SER A 267 38.06 50.95 -1.80
CA SER A 267 39.39 50.73 -1.24
C SER A 267 39.79 49.24 -1.30
N PRO A 268 41.10 48.91 -1.50
CA PRO A 268 41.62 47.55 -1.34
C PRO A 268 41.28 46.93 0.03
N SER A 269 41.27 47.75 1.09
CA SER A 269 40.90 47.36 2.45
C SER A 269 39.44 47.69 2.81
N GLY A 270 38.59 47.98 1.83
CA GLY A 270 37.19 48.34 2.05
C GLY A 270 36.49 47.28 2.92
N ARG A 271 35.71 47.71 3.91
CA ARG A 271 34.93 46.85 4.80
C ARG A 271 33.57 46.50 4.20
N ASP A 272 32.92 45.47 4.72
CA ASP A 272 31.54 45.13 4.34
C ASP A 272 30.63 46.35 4.55
N SER A 273 29.82 46.68 3.54
CA SER A 273 28.97 47.86 3.53
C SER A 273 27.62 47.54 2.89
N GLU A 274 26.67 48.48 2.92
CA GLU A 274 25.38 48.32 2.24
C GLU A 274 25.53 48.11 0.72
N LEU A 275 26.60 48.62 0.10
CA LEU A 275 26.92 48.44 -1.32
C LEU A 275 27.31 47.00 -1.68
N ASP A 276 27.58 46.14 -0.68
CA ASP A 276 27.87 44.72 -0.87
C ASP A 276 26.59 43.91 -1.20
N ARG A 277 25.41 44.43 -0.87
CA ARG A 277 24.11 43.81 -1.16
C ARG A 277 23.48 44.48 -2.38
N LYS A 278 23.24 43.71 -3.44
CA LYS A 278 22.69 44.20 -4.72
C LYS A 278 21.43 45.05 -4.55
N GLU A 279 20.46 44.58 -3.76
CA GLU A 279 19.18 45.25 -3.53
C GLU A 279 19.34 46.56 -2.74
N ALA A 280 20.23 46.58 -1.75
CA ALA A 280 20.50 47.77 -0.96
C ALA A 280 21.28 48.81 -1.77
N ALA A 281 22.28 48.39 -2.56
CA ALA A 281 23.00 49.25 -3.49
C ALA A 281 22.04 49.90 -4.50
N ALA A 282 21.18 49.11 -5.15
CA ALA A 282 20.17 49.62 -6.09
C ALA A 282 19.25 50.65 -5.42
N SER A 283 18.78 50.37 -4.21
CA SER A 283 17.93 51.30 -3.45
C SER A 283 18.64 52.61 -3.09
N LEU A 284 19.95 52.56 -2.80
CA LEU A 284 20.77 53.72 -2.50
C LEU A 284 21.01 54.59 -3.74
N PHE A 285 21.36 53.97 -4.87
CA PHE A 285 21.56 54.68 -6.13
C PHE A 285 20.25 55.26 -6.68
N GLU A 286 19.13 54.56 -6.51
CA GLU A 286 17.80 55.08 -6.88
C GLU A 286 17.40 56.28 -6.01
N ARG A 287 17.63 56.21 -4.70
CA ARG A 287 17.41 57.35 -3.80
C ARG A 287 18.33 58.53 -4.13
N LEU A 288 19.57 58.28 -4.54
CA LEU A 288 20.48 59.34 -4.94
C LEU A 288 20.05 59.97 -6.28
N ARG A 289 19.52 59.15 -7.21
CA ARG A 289 18.96 59.61 -8.49
C ARG A 289 17.79 60.57 -8.31
N THR A 290 16.94 60.38 -7.29
CA THR A 290 15.82 61.30 -7.00
C THR A 290 16.24 62.60 -6.33
N LEU A 291 17.42 62.65 -5.70
CA LEU A 291 17.95 63.85 -5.03
C LEU A 291 18.79 64.74 -5.96
N LEU A 292 19.19 64.24 -7.12
CA LEU A 292 20.03 64.96 -8.08
C LEU A 292 19.18 65.61 -9.19
N PRO A 293 19.49 66.84 -9.61
CA PRO A 293 18.79 67.49 -10.72
C PRO A 293 18.99 66.73 -12.04
N ALA A 294 18.00 66.82 -12.94
CA ALA A 294 18.05 66.17 -14.26
C ALA A 294 19.03 66.86 -15.22
N ASP A 295 19.18 68.19 -15.08
CA ASP A 295 20.14 69.01 -15.81
C ASP A 295 21.17 69.61 -14.84
N PRO A 296 22.48 69.57 -15.16
CA PRO A 296 23.08 69.02 -16.38
C PRO A 296 23.12 67.47 -16.40
N PRO A 297 22.99 66.84 -17.59
CA PRO A 297 22.93 65.38 -17.74
C PRO A 297 24.21 64.66 -17.25
N ALA A 298 25.35 65.38 -17.21
CA ALA A 298 26.62 64.87 -16.71
C ALA A 298 26.56 64.32 -15.27
N LEU A 299 25.67 64.85 -14.42
CA LEU A 299 25.45 64.35 -13.05
C LEU A 299 24.77 62.98 -13.02
N GLN A 300 23.77 62.79 -13.88
CA GLN A 300 23.03 61.53 -14.00
C GLN A 300 23.88 60.44 -14.67
N GLU A 301 24.74 60.83 -15.60
CA GLU A 301 25.73 59.96 -16.25
C GLU A 301 26.81 59.50 -15.26
N ALA A 302 27.43 60.42 -14.52
CA ALA A 302 28.43 60.09 -13.51
C ALA A 302 27.86 59.21 -12.38
N LEU A 303 26.59 59.38 -12.00
CA LEU A 303 25.90 58.49 -11.07
C LEU A 303 25.76 57.07 -11.64
N GLY A 304 25.44 56.95 -12.93
CA GLY A 304 25.34 55.67 -13.63
C GLY A 304 26.69 54.95 -13.67
N GLU A 305 27.74 55.65 -14.10
CA GLU A 305 29.11 55.11 -14.14
C GLU A 305 29.60 54.70 -12.73
N LEU A 306 29.31 55.49 -11.70
CA LEU A 306 29.65 55.13 -10.31
C LEU A 306 28.91 53.87 -9.84
N ALA A 307 27.65 53.70 -10.25
CA ALA A 307 26.88 52.50 -9.95
C ALA A 307 27.49 51.25 -10.62
N ASP A 308 27.94 51.38 -11.87
CA ASP A 308 28.60 50.32 -12.62
C ASP A 308 29.96 49.95 -11.99
N ILE A 309 30.78 50.94 -11.61
CA ILE A 309 32.05 50.72 -10.91
C ILE A 309 31.81 50.00 -9.56
N CYS A 310 30.77 50.38 -8.82
CA CYS A 310 30.41 49.72 -7.56
C CYS A 310 29.87 48.29 -7.79
N GLU A 311 29.16 48.03 -8.90
CA GLU A 311 28.75 46.69 -9.30
C GLU A 311 29.96 45.80 -9.61
N GLU A 312 30.92 46.31 -10.39
CA GLU A 312 32.15 45.59 -10.73
C GLU A 312 32.97 45.26 -9.48
N ARG A 313 33.13 46.22 -8.56
CA ARG A 313 33.75 45.98 -7.25
C ARG A 313 33.05 44.87 -6.46
N ARG A 314 31.72 44.82 -6.50
CA ARG A 314 30.93 43.77 -5.82
C ARG A 314 31.20 42.40 -6.44
N GLN A 315 31.26 42.31 -7.77
CA GLN A 315 31.62 41.07 -8.45
C GLN A 315 33.03 40.60 -8.08
N LEU A 316 34.02 41.51 -7.98
CA LEU A 316 35.37 41.19 -7.52
C LEU A 316 35.41 40.69 -6.07
N ARG A 317 34.54 41.19 -5.18
CA ARG A 317 34.38 40.66 -3.82
C ARG A 317 33.77 39.26 -3.78
N VAL A 318 32.77 38.99 -4.62
CA VAL A 318 32.20 37.64 -4.74
C VAL A 318 33.25 36.67 -5.26
N GLN A 319 34.02 37.07 -6.29
CA GLN A 319 35.15 36.29 -6.81
C GLN A 319 36.23 36.04 -5.76
N SER A 320 36.61 37.05 -4.98
CA SER A 320 37.63 36.90 -3.95
C SER A 320 37.16 36.02 -2.77
N ARG A 321 35.88 36.07 -2.39
CA ARG A 321 35.27 35.17 -1.40
C ARG A 321 35.21 33.72 -1.91
N LEU A 322 34.79 33.50 -3.16
CA LEU A 322 34.75 32.18 -3.79
C LEU A 322 36.15 31.58 -3.99
N ARG A 323 37.14 32.41 -4.32
CA ARG A 323 38.55 32.05 -4.56
C ARG A 323 39.48 32.42 -3.40
N ALA A 324 38.97 32.54 -2.18
CA ALA A 324 39.78 32.84 -0.97
C ALA A 324 40.92 31.83 -0.73
N ARG A 325 40.92 30.71 -1.47
CA ARG A 325 42.03 29.76 -1.54
C ARG A 325 42.76 29.94 -2.87
N THR A 326 43.91 30.62 -2.81
CA THR A 326 44.79 30.81 -3.97
C THR A 326 45.22 29.46 -4.57
N THR A 327 45.33 29.39 -5.90
CA THR A 327 45.90 28.24 -6.63
C THR A 327 47.30 27.91 -6.12
N LYS A 328 48.12 28.92 -5.79
CA LYS A 328 49.42 28.76 -5.13
C LYS A 328 49.33 28.20 -3.71
N GLY A 329 48.33 28.61 -2.91
CA GLY A 329 48.08 28.09 -1.57
C GLY A 329 47.52 26.65 -1.56
N LEU A 330 46.82 26.27 -2.62
CA LEU A 330 46.40 24.88 -2.86
C LEU A 330 47.59 24.03 -3.35
N ALA A 331 48.38 24.53 -4.30
CA ALA A 331 49.57 23.87 -4.83
C ALA A 331 50.63 23.63 -3.75
N LYS A 332 50.86 24.59 -2.84
CA LYS A 332 51.76 24.41 -1.69
C LYS A 332 51.35 23.29 -0.73
N ARG A 333 50.08 22.88 -0.69
CA ARG A 333 49.60 21.75 0.12
C ARG A 333 49.70 20.41 -0.60
N ILE A 334 49.80 20.42 -1.92
CA ILE A 334 49.99 19.21 -2.71
C ILE A 334 51.49 18.89 -2.64
N SER A 335 51.86 17.94 -1.78
CA SER A 335 53.25 17.49 -1.67
C SER A 335 53.78 17.13 -3.05
N LEU A 336 54.96 17.62 -3.44
CA LEU A 336 55.58 17.27 -4.72
C LEU A 336 55.69 15.75 -4.90
N ASP A 337 55.84 14.96 -3.84
CA ASP A 337 55.84 13.48 -3.89
C ASP A 337 54.44 12.82 -3.99
N TYR A 338 53.37 13.56 -4.26
CA TYR A 338 52.01 13.00 -4.31
C TYR A 338 51.85 11.89 -5.36
N PHE A 339 52.68 11.89 -6.40
CA PHE A 339 52.69 10.85 -7.44
C PHE A 339 53.38 9.55 -7.01
N LYS A 340 54.28 9.60 -6.01
CA LYS A 340 54.96 8.41 -5.45
C LYS A 340 54.10 7.69 -4.41
N LYS A 341 53.24 8.42 -3.70
CA LYS A 341 52.35 7.87 -2.66
C LYS A 341 50.96 7.64 -3.22
N ARG A 342 50.44 6.41 -3.16
CA ARG A 342 49.04 6.14 -3.50
C ARG A 342 48.14 6.94 -2.54
N HIS A 343 47.34 7.85 -3.09
CA HIS A 343 46.41 8.67 -2.31
C HIS A 343 45.58 7.81 -1.35
N PRO A 344 45.41 8.20 -0.08
CA PRO A 344 44.72 7.40 0.95
C PRO A 344 43.32 6.97 0.50
N PHE A 345 42.61 7.83 -0.23
CA PHE A 345 41.29 7.51 -0.79
C PHE A 345 41.33 6.38 -1.85
N ARG A 346 42.41 6.27 -2.64
CA ARG A 346 42.57 5.20 -3.63
C ARG A 346 42.93 3.87 -2.96
N SER A 347 43.80 3.90 -1.94
CA SER A 347 44.15 2.70 -1.18
C SER A 347 42.97 2.22 -0.31
N TRP A 348 42.22 3.13 0.31
CA TRP A 348 40.97 2.83 1.02
C TRP A 348 39.91 2.25 0.09
N LYS A 349 39.65 2.89 -1.06
CA LYS A 349 38.71 2.36 -2.05
C LYS A 349 39.08 0.93 -2.47
N TRP A 350 40.36 0.69 -2.76
CA TRP A 350 40.82 -0.65 -3.15
C TRP A 350 40.68 -1.67 -2.00
N ARG A 351 41.06 -1.31 -0.77
CA ARG A 351 40.88 -2.16 0.43
C ARG A 351 39.41 -2.46 0.71
N LEU A 352 38.53 -1.45 0.61
CA LEU A 352 37.08 -1.63 0.80
C LEU A 352 36.47 -2.49 -0.30
N SER A 353 36.90 -2.34 -1.57
CA SER A 353 36.45 -3.20 -2.66
C SER A 353 36.90 -4.64 -2.48
N LEU A 354 38.14 -4.88 -2.03
CA LEU A 354 38.62 -6.22 -1.69
C LEU A 354 37.89 -6.80 -0.49
N GLY A 355 37.66 -6.00 0.56
CA GLY A 355 36.90 -6.41 1.73
C GLY A 355 35.47 -6.79 1.38
N ALA A 356 34.76 -5.97 0.60
CA ALA A 356 33.43 -6.27 0.11
C ALA A 356 33.40 -7.53 -0.78
N GLY A 357 34.41 -7.71 -1.63
CA GLY A 357 34.58 -8.93 -2.44
C GLY A 357 34.79 -10.17 -1.57
N ALA A 358 35.64 -10.09 -0.54
CA ALA A 358 35.90 -11.18 0.40
C ALA A 358 34.66 -11.53 1.23
N ILE A 359 33.90 -10.53 1.71
CA ILE A 359 32.63 -10.74 2.42
C ILE A 359 31.61 -11.41 1.50
N SER A 360 31.50 -10.96 0.25
CA SER A 360 30.58 -11.55 -0.73
C SER A 360 30.97 -12.99 -1.06
N ALA A 361 32.27 -13.28 -1.19
CA ALA A 361 32.78 -14.63 -1.41
C ALA A 361 32.55 -15.53 -0.19
N ALA A 362 32.76 -15.03 1.03
CA ALA A 362 32.50 -15.77 2.27
C ALA A 362 31.00 -16.07 2.44
N ALA A 363 30.12 -15.11 2.13
CA ALA A 363 28.67 -15.31 2.13
C ALA A 363 28.24 -16.34 1.08
N ALA A 364 28.79 -16.28 -0.14
CA ALA A 364 28.55 -17.28 -1.18
C ALA A 364 29.03 -18.68 -0.75
N LEU A 365 30.20 -18.76 -0.12
CA LEU A 365 30.76 -20.02 0.38
C LEU A 365 29.91 -20.62 1.52
N ALA A 366 29.45 -19.78 2.47
CA ALA A 366 28.56 -20.19 3.56
C ALA A 366 27.18 -20.64 3.05
N ALA A 367 26.71 -20.03 1.96
CA ALA A 367 25.49 -20.41 1.29
C ALA A 367 25.63 -21.75 0.55
N ILE A 368 26.75 -21.97 -0.15
CA ILE A 368 27.07 -23.24 -0.84
C ILE A 368 27.31 -24.39 0.17
N SER A 369 27.93 -24.09 1.32
CA SER A 369 28.21 -25.09 2.36
C SER A 369 26.97 -25.54 3.15
N GLY A 370 25.84 -24.83 3.01
CA GLY A 370 24.61 -25.11 3.75
C GLY A 370 24.59 -24.56 5.18
N ALA A 371 25.66 -23.88 5.62
CA ALA A 371 25.74 -23.28 6.95
C ALA A 371 24.78 -22.08 7.14
N ALA A 372 24.25 -21.53 6.04
CA ALA A 372 23.40 -20.34 6.05
C ALA A 372 22.21 -20.43 5.07
N GLU A 373 21.51 -21.58 4.99
CA GLU A 373 20.34 -21.74 4.09
C GLU A 373 19.27 -20.65 4.31
N ARG A 374 19.14 -20.16 5.55
CA ARG A 374 18.23 -19.06 5.91
C ARG A 374 18.53 -17.74 5.16
N VAL A 375 19.77 -17.50 4.76
CA VAL A 375 20.16 -16.30 3.99
C VAL A 375 19.64 -16.38 2.55
N LEU A 376 19.55 -17.60 2.00
CA LEU A 376 19.07 -17.89 0.65
C LEU A 376 17.57 -18.07 0.52
N LEU A 377 16.81 -17.97 1.62
CA LEU A 377 15.35 -18.03 1.58
C LEU A 377 14.82 -16.97 0.60
N PRO A 378 14.00 -17.36 -0.40
CA PRO A 378 13.39 -16.40 -1.32
C PRO A 378 12.50 -15.38 -0.60
N GLY A 379 11.93 -15.78 0.54
CA GLY A 379 11.09 -14.98 1.41
C GLY A 379 10.73 -15.76 2.68
N PRO A 380 10.07 -15.10 3.65
CA PRO A 380 9.66 -15.75 4.89
C PRO A 380 8.63 -16.85 4.62
N VAL A 381 8.78 -18.00 5.29
CA VAL A 381 7.73 -19.02 5.28
C VAL A 381 6.57 -18.60 6.19
N SER A 382 5.39 -19.16 5.95
CA SER A 382 4.20 -18.94 6.77
C SER A 382 4.45 -19.31 8.24
N ALA A 383 3.80 -18.61 9.17
CA ALA A 383 3.99 -18.84 10.60
C ALA A 383 3.82 -20.32 11.03
N PRO A 384 2.82 -21.08 10.52
CA PRO A 384 2.69 -22.51 10.85
C PRO A 384 3.85 -23.38 10.35
N HIS A 385 4.56 -22.96 9.31
CA HIS A 385 5.69 -23.69 8.72
C HIS A 385 7.06 -23.16 9.17
N ALA A 386 7.10 -22.14 10.03
CA ALA A 386 8.34 -21.50 10.47
C ALA A 386 9.33 -22.46 11.16
N PHE A 387 8.83 -23.52 11.79
CA PHE A 387 9.65 -24.49 12.55
C PHE A 387 10.63 -25.29 11.69
N PHE A 388 10.34 -25.50 10.40
CA PHE A 388 11.28 -26.09 9.43
C PHE A 388 11.78 -25.07 8.39
N GLY A 389 11.58 -23.77 8.62
CA GLY A 389 11.95 -22.71 7.66
C GLY A 389 13.45 -22.61 7.37
N SER A 390 14.31 -23.29 8.14
CA SER A 390 15.75 -23.42 7.89
C SER A 390 16.17 -24.75 7.28
N ASP A 391 15.25 -25.71 7.12
CA ASP A 391 15.50 -26.99 6.46
C ASP A 391 14.72 -27.07 5.15
N CYS A 392 15.36 -26.62 4.07
CA CYS A 392 14.76 -26.65 2.75
C CYS A 392 14.42 -28.09 2.29
N SER A 393 14.95 -29.15 2.92
CA SER A 393 14.74 -30.55 2.47
C SER A 393 13.40 -31.11 2.88
N SER A 394 12.78 -30.48 3.87
CA SER A 394 11.42 -30.76 4.29
C SER A 394 10.42 -30.58 3.13
N CYS A 395 10.65 -29.62 2.22
CA CYS A 395 9.76 -29.34 1.10
C CYS A 395 10.39 -29.57 -0.29
N HIS A 396 11.64 -29.15 -0.50
CA HIS A 396 12.32 -29.28 -1.79
C HIS A 396 13.13 -30.57 -1.89
N GLY A 397 12.83 -31.38 -2.92
CA GLY A 397 13.61 -32.57 -3.26
C GLY A 397 14.92 -32.26 -4.00
N GLY A 398 15.73 -33.30 -4.22
CA GLY A 398 17.02 -33.21 -4.91
C GLY A 398 18.20 -32.91 -3.98
N GLY A 399 19.41 -32.85 -4.56
CA GLY A 399 20.62 -32.44 -3.84
C GLY A 399 20.64 -30.93 -3.57
N ARG A 400 21.57 -30.48 -2.71
CA ARG A 400 21.62 -29.07 -2.27
C ARG A 400 21.64 -28.05 -3.40
N ALA A 401 22.34 -28.32 -4.51
CA ALA A 401 22.42 -27.39 -5.64
C ALA A 401 21.15 -27.40 -6.52
N SER A 402 20.52 -28.56 -6.71
CA SER A 402 19.35 -28.67 -7.58
C SER A 402 18.05 -28.21 -6.92
N ARG A 403 17.99 -28.18 -5.58
CA ARG A 403 16.81 -27.76 -4.81
C ARG A 403 16.29 -26.36 -5.14
N TYR A 404 17.16 -25.46 -5.59
CA TYR A 404 16.83 -24.07 -5.93
C TYR A 404 16.13 -23.93 -7.29
N PHE A 405 16.17 -24.99 -8.11
CA PHE A 405 15.60 -25.01 -9.45
C PHE A 405 14.43 -25.99 -9.59
N LEU A 406 14.27 -26.90 -8.62
CA LEU A 406 13.22 -27.91 -8.63
C LEU A 406 11.92 -27.37 -8.02
N THR A 407 10.81 -27.59 -8.73
CA THR A 407 9.46 -27.40 -8.20
C THR A 407 9.17 -28.41 -7.09
N ILE A 408 8.45 -27.99 -6.06
CA ILE A 408 7.98 -28.86 -4.98
C ILE A 408 6.98 -29.86 -5.58
N ARG A 409 7.07 -31.13 -5.16
CA ARG A 409 6.09 -32.16 -5.54
C ARG A 409 5.03 -32.30 -4.46
N ASP A 410 3.81 -32.62 -4.88
CA ASP A 410 2.65 -32.74 -3.99
C ASP A 410 2.85 -33.80 -2.91
N GLU A 411 3.59 -34.88 -3.19
CA GLU A 411 3.83 -35.95 -2.20
C GLU A 411 4.49 -35.42 -0.90
N ARG A 412 5.30 -34.35 -1.00
CA ARG A 412 5.91 -33.69 0.17
C ARG A 412 4.86 -33.02 1.03
N CYS A 413 3.93 -32.31 0.40
CA CYS A 413 2.78 -31.68 1.09
C CYS A 413 1.87 -32.75 1.69
N LEU A 414 1.60 -33.82 0.92
CA LEU A 414 0.66 -34.88 1.28
C LEU A 414 1.15 -35.80 2.41
N THR A 415 2.42 -35.69 2.80
CA THR A 415 2.95 -36.37 3.98
C THR A 415 2.27 -35.85 5.27
N CYS A 416 1.89 -34.57 5.30
CA CYS A 416 1.30 -33.91 6.45
C CYS A 416 -0.14 -33.39 6.21
N HIS A 417 -0.59 -33.29 4.96
CA HIS A 417 -1.90 -32.73 4.59
C HIS A 417 -2.68 -33.68 3.68
N ASP A 418 -3.98 -33.86 3.91
CA ASP A 418 -4.75 -34.87 3.16
C ASP A 418 -5.35 -34.39 1.84
N GLY A 419 -5.27 -33.07 1.60
CA GLY A 419 -5.71 -32.39 0.38
C GLY A 419 -6.87 -33.06 -0.36
N PRO A 420 -8.06 -33.27 0.27
CA PRO A 420 -9.14 -34.03 -0.35
C PRO A 420 -9.54 -33.45 -1.72
N VAL A 421 -9.94 -34.31 -2.66
CA VAL A 421 -10.36 -33.85 -3.99
C VAL A 421 -11.46 -32.80 -3.91
N HIS A 422 -11.37 -31.77 -4.77
CA HIS A 422 -12.34 -30.66 -4.77
C HIS A 422 -13.74 -31.12 -5.18
N HIS A 423 -13.81 -31.95 -6.23
CA HIS A 423 -15.04 -32.53 -6.71
C HIS A 423 -14.76 -33.91 -7.33
N GLU A 424 -15.72 -34.83 -7.24
CA GLU A 424 -15.59 -36.21 -7.76
C GLU A 424 -15.40 -36.27 -9.29
N SER A 425 -15.96 -35.30 -10.01
CA SER A 425 -15.93 -35.22 -11.47
C SER A 425 -14.78 -34.35 -12.03
N GLN A 426 -13.82 -33.94 -11.20
CA GLN A 426 -12.68 -33.15 -11.65
C GLN A 426 -11.81 -33.93 -12.66
N THR A 427 -11.32 -33.26 -13.70
CA THR A 427 -10.52 -33.87 -14.77
C THR A 427 -9.04 -33.95 -14.41
N PHE A 428 -8.53 -32.95 -13.70
CA PHE A 428 -7.17 -32.91 -13.16
C PHE A 428 -7.13 -32.14 -11.83
N MET A 429 -6.04 -32.29 -11.09
CA MET A 429 -5.73 -31.46 -9.92
C MET A 429 -4.42 -30.72 -10.20
N PRO A 430 -4.38 -29.39 -10.07
CA PRO A 430 -3.12 -28.66 -10.13
C PRO A 430 -2.21 -29.01 -8.94
N PRO A 431 -0.87 -28.94 -9.10
CA PRO A 431 0.05 -29.08 -7.98
C PRO A 431 -0.28 -28.15 -6.81
N CYS A 432 -0.13 -28.64 -5.57
CA CYS A 432 -0.49 -27.92 -4.35
C CYS A 432 0.15 -26.52 -4.31
N ALA A 433 1.42 -26.42 -4.68
CA ALA A 433 2.20 -25.18 -4.63
C ALA A 433 1.76 -24.11 -5.65
N GLU A 434 0.94 -24.44 -6.65
CA GLU A 434 0.40 -23.44 -7.58
C GLU A 434 -0.68 -22.57 -6.94
N CYS A 435 -1.48 -23.15 -6.06
CA CYS A 435 -2.50 -22.44 -5.29
C CYS A 435 -1.96 -21.99 -3.92
N HIS A 436 -1.23 -22.89 -3.24
CA HIS A 436 -0.69 -22.69 -1.91
C HIS A 436 0.78 -22.27 -1.96
N ALA A 437 1.02 -21.02 -2.38
CA ALA A 437 2.36 -20.49 -2.52
C ALA A 437 2.97 -20.12 -1.15
N GLU A 438 4.05 -20.81 -0.80
CA GLU A 438 4.89 -20.51 0.37
C GLU A 438 5.93 -19.41 0.05
N HIS A 439 6.75 -19.02 1.04
CA HIS A 439 7.78 -17.96 0.97
C HIS A 439 7.23 -16.54 0.86
N ARG A 440 5.98 -16.33 1.28
CA ARG A 440 5.31 -15.03 1.29
C ARG A 440 5.03 -14.48 2.68
N GLY A 441 5.26 -15.29 3.71
CA GLY A 441 4.87 -15.00 5.10
C GLY A 441 3.36 -15.07 5.36
N GLU A 442 2.54 -15.28 4.32
CA GLU A 442 1.09 -15.42 4.43
C GLU A 442 0.68 -16.88 4.67
N ALA A 443 -0.48 -17.08 5.30
CA ALA A 443 -1.02 -18.42 5.50
C ALA A 443 -1.43 -19.05 4.15
N LEU A 444 -0.99 -20.28 3.89
CA LEU A 444 -1.22 -21.00 2.63
C LEU A 444 -2.71 -21.20 2.31
N VAL A 445 -3.60 -21.18 3.31
CA VAL A 445 -5.05 -21.29 3.13
C VAL A 445 -5.64 -20.11 2.31
N ARG A 446 -4.90 -19.00 2.17
CA ARG A 446 -5.30 -17.89 1.32
C ARG A 446 -4.88 -18.13 -0.12
N THR A 447 -5.86 -18.41 -0.96
CA THR A 447 -5.71 -18.50 -2.41
C THR A 447 -6.30 -17.26 -3.08
N LYS A 448 -5.77 -16.88 -4.25
CA LYS A 448 -6.32 -15.78 -5.05
C LYS A 448 -7.39 -16.31 -6.00
N ASP A 449 -8.34 -15.45 -6.37
CA ASP A 449 -9.44 -15.79 -7.30
C ASP A 449 -8.93 -16.37 -8.62
N ALA A 450 -7.81 -15.85 -9.14
CA ALA A 450 -7.18 -16.33 -10.38
C ALA A 450 -6.90 -17.86 -10.35
N ALA A 451 -6.62 -18.44 -9.19
CA ALA A 451 -6.42 -19.87 -9.04
C ALA A 451 -7.71 -20.68 -9.31
N CYS A 452 -8.86 -20.17 -8.84
CA CYS A 452 -10.18 -20.77 -9.07
C CYS A 452 -10.64 -20.52 -10.52
N VAL A 453 -10.54 -19.27 -10.97
CA VAL A 453 -11.04 -18.82 -12.29
C VAL A 453 -10.34 -19.52 -13.44
N ARG A 454 -9.08 -19.95 -13.28
CA ARG A 454 -8.35 -20.72 -14.29
C ARG A 454 -9.13 -21.94 -14.80
N CYS A 455 -9.82 -22.64 -13.91
CA CYS A 455 -10.67 -23.76 -14.28
C CYS A 455 -12.12 -23.32 -14.48
N HIS A 456 -12.64 -22.43 -13.64
CA HIS A 456 -14.06 -22.05 -13.65
C HIS A 456 -14.46 -21.11 -14.80
N ALA A 457 -13.54 -20.43 -15.46
CA ALA A 457 -13.85 -19.63 -16.66
C ALA A 457 -14.32 -20.49 -17.83
N SER A 458 -13.89 -21.76 -17.90
CA SER A 458 -14.24 -22.72 -18.94
C SER A 458 -14.08 -24.17 -18.45
N LEU A 459 -14.87 -24.56 -17.43
CA LEU A 459 -14.68 -25.84 -16.77
C LEU A 459 -15.20 -27.00 -17.62
N THR A 460 -14.32 -27.96 -17.86
CA THR A 460 -14.65 -29.26 -18.43
C THR A 460 -14.54 -30.31 -17.34
N THR A 461 -15.62 -31.05 -17.11
CA THR A 461 -15.66 -32.16 -16.15
C THR A 461 -15.59 -33.49 -16.88
N ARG A 462 -15.38 -34.58 -16.13
CA ARG A 462 -15.42 -35.95 -16.70
C ARG A 462 -16.75 -36.29 -17.37
N GLN A 463 -17.83 -35.58 -17.02
CA GLN A 463 -19.18 -35.76 -17.58
C GLN A 463 -19.50 -34.74 -18.68
N GLY A 464 -18.51 -33.99 -19.18
CA GLY A 464 -18.67 -32.92 -20.17
C GLY A 464 -18.73 -31.53 -19.55
N HIS A 465 -19.35 -30.56 -20.25
CA HIS A 465 -19.50 -29.20 -19.76
C HIS A 465 -20.45 -29.14 -18.57
N ALA A 466 -19.97 -28.65 -17.43
CA ALA A 466 -20.83 -28.48 -16.26
C ALA A 466 -21.75 -27.26 -16.41
N ARG A 467 -22.97 -27.39 -15.90
CA ARG A 467 -24.00 -26.34 -15.92
C ARG A 467 -23.86 -25.41 -14.70
N PHE A 468 -22.86 -24.54 -14.71
CA PHE A 468 -22.69 -23.50 -13.71
C PHE A 468 -22.38 -22.16 -14.39
N GLU A 469 -22.54 -21.06 -13.65
CA GLU A 469 -22.27 -19.72 -14.20
C GLU A 469 -20.76 -19.52 -14.38
N THR A 470 -20.34 -19.17 -15.60
CA THR A 470 -18.92 -19.00 -15.95
C THR A 470 -18.44 -17.56 -15.79
N ARG A 471 -19.35 -16.59 -15.66
CA ARG A 471 -19.01 -15.18 -15.37
C ARG A 471 -18.74 -14.95 -13.88
N VAL A 472 -17.90 -15.81 -13.29
CA VAL A 472 -17.44 -15.69 -11.90
C VAL A 472 -15.94 -15.45 -11.93
N VAL A 473 -15.52 -14.21 -11.68
CA VAL A 473 -14.11 -13.79 -11.75
C VAL A 473 -13.58 -13.24 -10.44
N SER A 474 -14.43 -12.65 -9.60
CA SER A 474 -14.05 -12.15 -8.27
C SER A 474 -15.29 -11.79 -7.45
N PHE A 475 -15.16 -11.69 -6.13
CA PHE A 475 -16.22 -11.14 -5.29
C PHE A 475 -16.21 -9.59 -5.33
N SER A 476 -16.65 -9.03 -6.46
CA SER A 476 -16.79 -7.59 -6.66
C SER A 476 -17.99 -7.26 -7.55
N PRO A 477 -18.49 -6.00 -7.56
CA PRO A 477 -19.59 -5.61 -8.43
C PRO A 477 -19.29 -5.94 -9.90
N GLY A 478 -20.16 -6.73 -10.53
CA GLY A 478 -19.99 -7.22 -11.91
C GLY A 478 -19.01 -8.39 -12.08
N GLY A 479 -18.28 -8.77 -11.03
CA GLY A 479 -17.35 -9.90 -11.02
C GLY A 479 -17.94 -11.22 -10.54
N HIS A 480 -19.10 -11.18 -9.89
CA HIS A 480 -19.87 -12.34 -9.45
C HIS A 480 -21.36 -12.13 -9.76
N PRO A 481 -22.10 -13.14 -10.24
CA PRO A 481 -23.54 -13.07 -10.44
C PRO A 481 -24.30 -12.94 -9.11
N GLU A 482 -25.60 -12.67 -9.17
CA GLU A 482 -26.44 -12.83 -7.98
C GLU A 482 -26.49 -14.30 -7.53
N LEU A 483 -26.77 -14.53 -6.25
CA LEU A 483 -26.89 -15.87 -5.65
C LEU A 483 -27.95 -16.70 -6.39
N GLY A 484 -27.64 -17.99 -6.64
CA GLY A 484 -28.44 -18.88 -7.50
C GLY A 484 -29.96 -18.78 -7.32
N PRO A 485 -30.50 -18.99 -6.10
CA PRO A 485 -31.94 -18.91 -5.87
C PRO A 485 -32.56 -17.55 -6.19
N LEU A 486 -31.89 -16.46 -5.81
CA LEU A 486 -32.36 -15.09 -6.07
C LEU A 486 -32.28 -14.75 -7.56
N ARG A 487 -31.21 -15.18 -8.24
CA ARG A 487 -30.99 -14.96 -9.67
C ARG A 487 -32.02 -15.67 -10.54
N ALA A 488 -32.41 -16.88 -10.16
CA ALA A 488 -33.43 -17.65 -10.86
C ALA A 488 -34.86 -17.23 -10.48
N GLY A 489 -35.03 -16.30 -9.54
CA GLY A 489 -36.34 -15.91 -9.01
C GLY A 489 -37.06 -17.08 -8.37
N GLU A 490 -36.30 -18.00 -7.75
CA GLU A 490 -36.88 -19.16 -7.09
C GLU A 490 -37.82 -18.74 -5.97
N ARG A 491 -38.83 -19.58 -5.73
CA ARG A 491 -39.71 -19.49 -4.57
C ARG A 491 -39.41 -20.64 -3.63
N ASP A 492 -39.56 -20.41 -2.32
CA ASP A 492 -39.46 -21.50 -1.36
C ASP A 492 -40.52 -22.56 -1.70
N ARG A 493 -40.06 -23.80 -1.78
CA ARG A 493 -40.89 -24.96 -2.11
C ARG A 493 -41.40 -25.67 -0.86
N ALA A 494 -41.07 -25.16 0.32
CA ALA A 494 -41.55 -25.68 1.58
C ALA A 494 -43.08 -25.64 1.63
N ARG A 495 -43.69 -26.79 1.92
CA ARG A 495 -45.14 -27.00 1.97
C ARG A 495 -45.67 -26.82 3.38
N ILE A 496 -45.37 -25.67 3.95
CA ILE A 496 -45.90 -25.22 5.24
C ILE A 496 -46.45 -23.82 5.05
N ARG A 497 -47.50 -23.46 5.79
CA ARG A 497 -48.07 -22.11 5.80
C ARG A 497 -47.49 -21.35 6.98
N LEU A 498 -46.55 -20.45 6.70
CA LEU A 498 -45.93 -19.57 7.69
C LEU A 498 -45.89 -18.15 7.14
N ASN A 499 -46.36 -17.20 7.94
CA ASN A 499 -46.33 -15.78 7.63
C ASN A 499 -45.53 -15.07 8.72
N HIS A 500 -44.34 -14.56 8.39
CA HIS A 500 -43.48 -13.90 9.36
C HIS A 500 -44.07 -12.57 9.84
N GLN A 501 -44.72 -11.83 8.95
CA GLN A 501 -45.32 -10.53 9.28
C GLN A 501 -46.35 -10.64 10.41
N VAL A 502 -47.20 -11.67 10.43
CA VAL A 502 -48.18 -11.86 11.51
C VAL A 502 -47.51 -12.32 12.81
N HIS A 503 -46.47 -13.15 12.74
CA HIS A 503 -45.75 -13.66 13.93
C HIS A 503 -44.78 -12.65 14.53
N LEU A 504 -44.38 -11.61 13.79
CA LEU A 504 -43.48 -10.55 14.28
C LEU A 504 -44.22 -9.28 14.72
N LYS A 505 -45.57 -9.28 14.74
CA LYS A 505 -46.34 -8.18 15.32
C LYS A 505 -46.09 -8.10 16.84
N PRO A 506 -46.04 -6.88 17.41
CA PRO A 506 -45.99 -6.73 18.86
C PRO A 506 -47.31 -7.14 19.50
N GLY A 507 -47.24 -7.66 20.73
CA GLY A 507 -48.42 -7.91 21.56
C GLY A 507 -49.30 -9.08 21.09
N LEU A 508 -48.71 -10.13 20.53
CA LEU A 508 -49.42 -11.36 20.19
C LEU A 508 -49.98 -12.02 21.45
N ARG A 509 -51.15 -12.66 21.35
CA ARG A 509 -51.73 -13.41 22.48
C ARG A 509 -50.93 -14.68 22.70
N GLY A 510 -50.20 -14.76 23.80
CA GLY A 510 -49.57 -15.97 24.31
C GLY A 510 -50.33 -16.55 25.51
N PRO A 511 -49.94 -17.75 25.97
CA PRO A 511 -50.59 -18.43 27.09
C PRO A 511 -50.49 -17.67 28.42
N GLU A 512 -49.42 -16.89 28.62
CA GLU A 512 -49.14 -16.13 29.85
C GLU A 512 -49.38 -14.61 29.69
N GLY A 513 -49.94 -14.18 28.55
CA GLY A 513 -50.18 -12.76 28.25
C GLY A 513 -49.63 -12.34 26.89
N ALA A 514 -49.44 -11.04 26.71
CA ALA A 514 -48.95 -10.48 25.45
C ALA A 514 -47.47 -10.82 25.21
N VAL A 515 -47.14 -11.40 24.06
CA VAL A 515 -45.79 -11.83 23.67
C VAL A 515 -45.34 -11.03 22.45
N THR A 516 -44.06 -10.66 22.41
CA THR A 516 -43.40 -10.11 21.21
C THR A 516 -42.25 -11.02 20.84
N LEU A 517 -42.37 -11.70 19.70
CA LEU A 517 -41.37 -12.67 19.25
C LEU A 517 -40.15 -11.97 18.65
N GLN A 518 -38.98 -12.57 18.86
CA GLN A 518 -37.73 -12.20 18.21
C GLN A 518 -37.31 -13.29 17.22
N CYS A 519 -36.35 -13.00 16.33
CA CYS A 519 -35.85 -13.99 15.39
C CYS A 519 -35.34 -15.26 16.10
N SER A 520 -34.70 -15.08 17.27
CA SER A 520 -34.20 -16.17 18.14
C SER A 520 -35.29 -16.99 18.82
N SER A 521 -36.54 -16.51 18.84
CA SER A 521 -37.68 -17.28 19.34
C SER A 521 -37.95 -18.51 18.47
N CYS A 522 -37.64 -18.44 17.17
CA CYS A 522 -37.84 -19.52 16.20
C CYS A 522 -36.52 -20.09 15.66
N HIS A 523 -35.55 -19.23 15.33
CA HIS A 523 -34.28 -19.64 14.71
C HIS A 523 -33.15 -19.73 15.73
N LEU A 524 -32.58 -20.92 15.87
CA LEU A 524 -31.38 -21.12 16.67
C LEU A 524 -30.18 -21.48 15.79
N PRO A 525 -29.01 -20.90 16.06
CA PRO A 525 -27.78 -21.36 15.46
C PRO A 525 -27.40 -22.76 15.98
N ASP A 526 -26.63 -23.50 15.19
CA ASP A 526 -25.94 -24.71 15.65
C ASP A 526 -24.90 -24.39 16.74
N ALA A 527 -24.32 -25.42 17.38
CA ALA A 527 -23.36 -25.24 18.48
C ALA A 527 -22.11 -24.45 18.06
N ALA A 528 -21.69 -24.57 16.80
CA ALA A 528 -20.57 -23.82 16.24
C ALA A 528 -20.96 -22.40 15.77
N GLN A 529 -22.24 -22.08 15.82
CA GLN A 529 -22.89 -20.90 15.25
C GLN A 529 -22.56 -20.68 13.77
N ARG A 530 -22.36 -21.76 13.01
CA ARG A 530 -22.09 -21.70 11.57
C ARG A 530 -23.39 -21.68 10.79
N ARG A 531 -24.27 -22.64 11.04
CA ARG A 531 -25.58 -22.76 10.38
C ARG A 531 -26.72 -22.54 11.36
N MET A 532 -27.93 -22.40 10.85
CA MET A 532 -29.15 -22.46 11.65
C MET A 532 -29.62 -23.92 11.76
N LYS A 533 -30.12 -24.30 12.92
CA LYS A 533 -30.76 -25.60 13.14
C LYS A 533 -32.10 -25.66 12.40
N PRO A 534 -32.55 -26.85 11.96
CA PRO A 534 -33.93 -27.05 11.53
C PRO A 534 -34.90 -26.64 12.64
N VAL A 535 -36.00 -25.99 12.26
CA VAL A 535 -37.05 -25.58 13.21
C VAL A 535 -37.91 -26.80 13.55
N ALA A 536 -38.05 -27.08 14.85
CA ALA A 536 -38.87 -28.18 15.36
C ALA A 536 -40.11 -27.64 16.10
N TYR A 537 -41.27 -28.25 15.86
CA TYR A 537 -42.55 -27.83 16.42
C TYR A 537 -42.55 -27.81 17.96
N GLN A 538 -42.09 -28.91 18.56
CA GLN A 538 -42.08 -29.11 20.01
C GLN A 538 -41.25 -28.05 20.73
N GLU A 539 -40.18 -27.55 20.09
CA GLU A 539 -39.27 -26.58 20.70
C GLU A 539 -39.70 -25.11 20.49
N ARG A 540 -40.39 -24.79 19.39
CA ARG A 540 -40.60 -23.40 18.95
C ARG A 540 -42.05 -22.98 18.82
N CYS A 541 -42.94 -23.93 18.56
CA CYS A 541 -44.34 -23.65 18.27
C CYS A 541 -45.25 -24.08 19.42
N ALA A 542 -44.98 -25.24 20.04
CA ALA A 542 -45.87 -25.89 21.00
C ALA A 542 -46.22 -25.04 22.23
N ALA A 543 -45.32 -24.14 22.65
CA ALA A 543 -45.53 -23.26 23.80
C ALA A 543 -46.70 -22.27 23.57
N CYS A 544 -46.85 -21.73 22.36
CA CYS A 544 -47.93 -20.79 22.02
C CYS A 544 -49.08 -21.47 21.26
N HIS A 545 -48.79 -22.55 20.55
CA HIS A 545 -49.77 -23.36 19.81
C HIS A 545 -49.81 -24.77 20.39
N PRO A 546 -50.41 -25.01 21.57
CA PRO A 546 -50.61 -26.36 22.07
C PRO A 546 -51.66 -27.10 21.21
N LEU A 547 -51.41 -28.38 20.90
CA LEU A 547 -52.38 -29.24 20.20
C LEU A 547 -53.47 -29.73 21.16
N ALA A 548 -54.22 -28.79 21.72
CA ALA A 548 -55.34 -29.07 22.60
C ALA A 548 -56.52 -29.60 21.80
N PHE A 549 -56.97 -30.81 22.13
CA PHE A 549 -58.01 -31.52 21.36
C PHE A 549 -59.35 -31.63 22.10
N ASP A 550 -59.37 -31.35 23.40
CA ASP A 550 -60.55 -31.49 24.25
C ASP A 550 -61.21 -30.13 24.54
N LEU A 551 -62.32 -29.88 23.86
CA LEU A 551 -63.12 -28.66 24.00
C LEU A 551 -63.87 -28.56 25.33
N ALA A 552 -64.06 -29.69 26.02
CA ALA A 552 -64.84 -29.75 27.26
C ALA A 552 -63.95 -29.75 28.52
N SER A 553 -62.63 -29.56 28.36
CA SER A 553 -61.65 -29.51 29.46
C SER A 553 -61.78 -30.69 30.44
N ARG A 554 -62.10 -31.87 29.91
CA ARG A 554 -62.27 -33.13 30.65
C ARG A 554 -60.96 -33.71 31.12
N PHE A 555 -59.90 -33.52 30.32
CA PHE A 555 -58.55 -33.86 30.72
C PHE A 555 -57.92 -32.77 31.58
N SER A 556 -57.04 -33.17 32.51
CA SER A 556 -56.24 -32.25 33.33
C SER A 556 -55.53 -31.20 32.47
N ALA A 557 -55.45 -29.97 32.98
CA ALA A 557 -54.75 -28.87 32.32
C ALA A 557 -53.34 -29.33 31.87
N GLY A 558 -53.15 -29.47 30.55
CA GLY A 558 -51.86 -29.81 29.94
C GLY A 558 -51.82 -31.06 29.07
N LEU A 559 -52.87 -31.91 29.01
CA LEU A 559 -52.86 -33.02 28.04
C LEU A 559 -53.05 -32.49 26.61
N VAL A 560 -52.01 -32.65 25.78
CA VAL A 560 -51.99 -32.22 24.37
C VAL A 560 -51.68 -33.41 23.47
N ALA A 561 -52.18 -33.38 22.23
CA ALA A 561 -51.85 -34.40 21.25
C ALA A 561 -50.37 -34.27 20.81
N PRO A 562 -49.69 -35.38 20.50
CA PRO A 562 -48.35 -35.32 19.92
C PRO A 562 -48.42 -34.74 18.49
N HIS A 563 -47.44 -33.91 18.12
CA HIS A 563 -47.26 -33.53 16.72
C HIS A 563 -46.53 -34.66 15.99
N ASP A 564 -47.29 -35.57 15.40
CA ASP A 564 -46.82 -36.80 14.73
C ASP A 564 -47.75 -37.13 13.54
N LYS A 565 -47.53 -38.28 12.89
CA LYS A 565 -48.37 -38.76 11.80
C LYS A 565 -49.83 -38.94 12.26
N PRO A 566 -50.82 -38.70 11.38
CA PRO A 566 -52.25 -38.81 11.71
C PRO A 566 -52.64 -40.12 12.40
N GLU A 567 -52.04 -41.25 12.02
CA GLU A 567 -52.34 -42.56 12.61
C GLU A 567 -51.91 -42.63 14.08
N ARG A 568 -50.75 -42.04 14.40
CA ARG A 568 -50.24 -42.01 15.78
C ARG A 568 -51.05 -41.06 16.66
N ILE A 569 -51.56 -39.97 16.08
CA ILE A 569 -52.50 -39.07 16.75
C ILE A 569 -53.80 -39.83 17.05
N HIS A 570 -54.36 -40.56 16.07
CA HIS A 570 -55.56 -41.37 16.25
C HIS A 570 -55.41 -42.41 17.38
N GLU A 571 -54.30 -43.16 17.38
CA GLU A 571 -54.00 -44.12 18.45
C GLU A 571 -53.90 -43.46 19.82
N PHE A 572 -53.23 -42.30 19.91
CA PHE A 572 -53.13 -41.53 21.14
C PHE A 572 -54.49 -41.08 21.66
N LEU A 573 -55.32 -40.48 20.80
CA LEU A 573 -56.66 -40.01 21.15
C LEU A 573 -57.54 -41.16 21.63
N THR A 574 -57.53 -42.27 20.90
CA THR A 574 -58.30 -43.47 21.24
C THR A 574 -57.94 -43.98 22.63
N ARG A 575 -56.65 -44.13 22.92
CA ARG A 575 -56.17 -44.55 24.25
C ARG A 575 -56.52 -43.53 25.33
N ALA A 576 -56.39 -42.23 25.05
CA ALA A 576 -56.71 -41.18 26.01
C ALA A 576 -58.19 -41.21 26.42
N PHE A 577 -59.11 -41.30 25.46
CA PHE A 577 -60.55 -41.38 25.75
C PHE A 577 -60.97 -42.72 26.36
N GLN A 578 -60.36 -43.85 25.96
CA GLN A 578 -60.57 -45.14 26.62
C GLN A 578 -60.21 -45.10 28.11
N ASN A 579 -59.07 -44.48 28.43
CA ASN A 579 -58.64 -44.32 29.82
C ASN A 579 -59.56 -43.38 30.61
N GLU A 580 -60.06 -42.31 29.98
CA GLU A 580 -60.97 -41.35 30.63
C GLU A 580 -62.33 -41.99 30.96
N ILE A 581 -62.95 -42.71 30.01
CA ILE A 581 -64.25 -43.35 30.26
C ILE A 581 -64.13 -44.49 31.28
N ALA A 582 -63.00 -45.21 31.29
CA ALA A 582 -62.72 -46.24 32.30
C ALA A 582 -62.57 -45.64 33.71
N ARG A 583 -61.98 -44.45 33.83
CA ARG A 583 -61.82 -43.73 35.11
C ARG A 583 -63.10 -43.04 35.56
N ARG A 584 -63.91 -42.54 34.63
CA ARG A 584 -65.14 -41.78 34.92
C ARG A 584 -66.31 -42.27 34.05
N PRO A 585 -66.93 -43.41 34.40
CA PRO A 585 -68.05 -43.97 33.63
C PRO A 585 -69.25 -43.03 33.49
N ALA A 586 -69.45 -42.10 34.44
CA ALA A 586 -70.50 -41.08 34.39
C ALA A 586 -70.43 -40.17 33.15
N ARG A 587 -69.27 -40.08 32.48
CA ARG A 587 -69.08 -39.33 31.22
C ARG A 587 -69.96 -39.83 30.07
N LEU A 588 -70.42 -41.09 30.13
CA LEU A 588 -71.28 -41.69 29.10
C LEU A 588 -72.59 -40.92 28.90
N SER A 589 -73.13 -40.37 29.98
CA SER A 589 -74.39 -39.61 30.00
C SER A 589 -74.21 -38.12 29.69
N GLU A 590 -72.97 -37.64 29.56
CA GLU A 590 -72.71 -36.25 29.23
C GLU A 590 -73.01 -35.99 27.75
N PRO A 591 -73.62 -34.84 27.41
CA PRO A 591 -73.82 -34.47 26.02
C PRO A 591 -72.49 -34.23 25.32
N ASP A 592 -72.41 -34.57 24.03
CA ASP A 592 -71.25 -34.24 23.21
C ASP A 592 -71.02 -32.73 23.18
N PRO A 593 -69.76 -32.28 23.21
CA PRO A 593 -69.44 -30.87 23.13
C PRO A 593 -69.89 -30.37 21.75
N PRO A 594 -70.55 -29.21 21.68
CA PRO A 594 -71.01 -28.69 20.42
C PRO A 594 -69.80 -28.38 19.54
N VAL A 595 -69.67 -29.10 18.42
CA VAL A 595 -68.66 -28.81 17.37
C VAL A 595 -69.05 -27.53 16.60
N SER A 596 -70.17 -26.87 16.95
CA SER A 596 -70.71 -25.66 16.32
C SER A 596 -69.80 -24.43 16.39
N ALA A 597 -68.68 -24.47 17.12
CA ALA A 597 -67.57 -23.54 16.90
C ALA A 597 -66.99 -23.59 15.46
N MET A 598 -67.34 -24.60 14.66
CA MET A 598 -67.06 -24.67 13.21
C MET A 598 -68.11 -24.01 12.33
N GLN A 599 -69.31 -23.69 12.83
CA GLN A 599 -70.37 -23.06 12.02
C GLN A 599 -70.13 -21.56 11.75
N GLU A 600 -69.34 -20.87 12.59
CA GLU A 600 -69.07 -19.44 12.42
C GLU A 600 -68.01 -19.14 11.35
N ALA A 601 -67.13 -20.09 11.03
CA ALA A 601 -66.06 -19.90 10.04
C ALA A 601 -66.56 -19.92 8.56
N SER A 602 -67.79 -20.36 8.29
CA SER A 602 -68.33 -20.46 6.91
C SER A 602 -69.46 -19.48 6.58
N GLY A 603 -69.86 -18.61 7.51
CA GLY A 603 -70.74 -17.46 7.22
C GLY A 603 -72.13 -17.78 6.62
N ARG A 604 -72.65 -19.01 6.71
CA ARG A 604 -74.02 -19.34 6.27
C ARG A 604 -74.70 -20.32 7.21
N ARG A 605 -75.69 -19.86 7.98
CA ARG A 605 -76.71 -20.75 8.59
C ARG A 605 -77.67 -21.23 7.49
N ARG A 606 -77.93 -22.54 7.44
CA ARG A 606 -79.23 -23.05 6.95
C ARG A 606 -80.17 -23.18 8.16
N PRO A 607 -81.41 -22.66 8.13
CA PRO A 607 -82.41 -22.91 9.15
C PRO A 607 -82.81 -24.39 9.15
N GLY A 608 -82.85 -25.01 10.33
CA GLY A 608 -83.13 -26.45 10.51
C GLY A 608 -81.95 -27.18 11.13
N THR A 609 -81.80 -27.06 12.46
CA THR A 609 -80.84 -27.82 13.25
C THR A 609 -81.21 -29.30 13.21
N GLU A 610 -80.35 -30.13 12.62
CA GLU A 610 -80.34 -31.57 12.89
C GLU A 610 -80.30 -31.78 14.42
N PRO A 611 -81.13 -32.68 14.99
CA PRO A 611 -81.08 -32.98 16.42
C PRO A 611 -79.66 -33.38 16.82
N LEU A 612 -79.17 -32.91 17.98
CA LEU A 612 -77.94 -33.47 18.54
C LEU A 612 -78.10 -35.00 18.62
N PRO A 613 -77.13 -35.78 18.15
CA PRO A 613 -77.21 -37.23 18.25
C PRO A 613 -77.43 -37.63 19.72
N PRO A 614 -78.30 -38.62 20.00
CA PRO A 614 -78.56 -39.07 21.37
C PRO A 614 -77.26 -39.41 22.11
N PRO A 615 -77.20 -39.33 23.45
CA PRO A 615 -75.99 -39.71 24.20
C PRO A 615 -75.55 -41.13 23.82
N ALA A 616 -74.24 -41.36 23.80
CA ALA A 616 -73.67 -42.64 23.40
C ALA A 616 -74.23 -43.77 24.28
N ARG A 617 -74.55 -44.93 23.68
CA ARG A 617 -75.18 -46.05 24.40
C ARG A 617 -74.15 -46.97 25.05
N THR A 618 -72.92 -46.97 24.54
CA THR A 618 -71.80 -47.77 25.07
C THR A 618 -70.54 -46.94 25.24
N ALA A 619 -69.63 -47.39 26.10
CA ALA A 619 -68.33 -46.75 26.28
C ALA A 619 -67.51 -46.73 24.97
N GLU A 620 -67.62 -47.77 24.14
CA GLU A 620 -66.97 -47.83 22.83
C GLU A 620 -67.53 -46.78 21.88
N GLU A 621 -68.86 -46.67 21.76
CA GLU A 621 -69.51 -45.65 20.95
C GLU A 621 -69.13 -44.24 21.41
N TRP A 622 -69.03 -44.02 22.73
CA TRP A 622 -68.58 -42.76 23.30
C TRP A 622 -67.14 -42.43 22.88
N VAL A 623 -66.21 -43.38 22.98
CA VAL A 623 -64.80 -43.19 22.59
C VAL A 623 -64.71 -42.83 21.12
N VAL A 624 -65.36 -43.58 20.22
CA VAL A 624 -65.28 -43.31 18.77
C VAL A 624 -65.80 -41.91 18.45
N ARG A 625 -66.87 -41.47 19.11
CA ARG A 625 -67.41 -40.10 18.96
C ARG A 625 -66.45 -39.03 19.45
N GLN A 626 -65.89 -39.19 20.65
CA GLN A 626 -64.96 -38.20 21.20
C GLN A 626 -63.67 -38.11 20.38
N VAL A 627 -63.15 -39.24 19.90
CA VAL A 627 -62.00 -39.27 18.99
C VAL A 627 -62.33 -38.51 17.70
N ALA A 628 -63.49 -38.77 17.08
CA ALA A 628 -63.90 -38.08 15.87
C ALA A 628 -64.04 -36.55 16.06
N ILE A 629 -64.55 -36.11 17.22
CA ILE A 629 -64.62 -34.69 17.58
C ILE A 629 -63.21 -34.11 17.73
N ALA A 630 -62.35 -34.76 18.51
CA ALA A 630 -60.96 -34.34 18.75
C ALA A 630 -60.15 -34.25 17.45
N GLU A 631 -60.28 -35.22 16.55
CA GLU A 631 -59.65 -35.21 15.24
C GLU A 631 -60.18 -34.08 14.35
N THR A 632 -61.46 -33.73 14.46
CA THR A 632 -62.03 -32.59 13.73
C THR A 632 -61.36 -31.29 14.20
N VAL A 633 -61.25 -31.12 15.51
CA VAL A 633 -60.59 -29.96 16.12
C VAL A 633 -59.14 -29.88 15.65
N LEU A 634 -58.37 -30.96 15.81
CA LEU A 634 -56.98 -30.98 15.40
C LEU A 634 -56.85 -30.77 13.88
N PHE A 635 -57.39 -31.64 13.05
CA PHE A 635 -57.09 -31.63 11.61
C PHE A 635 -57.80 -30.52 10.83
N ARG A 636 -59.02 -30.11 11.21
CA ARG A 636 -59.80 -29.12 10.46
C ARG A 636 -59.79 -27.72 11.06
N ARG A 637 -59.42 -27.53 12.33
CA ARG A 637 -59.29 -26.20 12.95
C ARG A 637 -57.82 -25.80 13.15
N ASP A 638 -56.96 -26.73 13.58
CA ASP A 638 -55.61 -26.37 14.05
C ASP A 638 -54.50 -26.74 13.05
N CYS A 639 -54.37 -28.02 12.67
CA CYS A 639 -53.29 -28.51 11.80
C CYS A 639 -53.32 -27.88 10.40
N HIS A 640 -54.51 -27.66 9.81
CA HIS A 640 -54.65 -27.07 8.47
C HIS A 640 -54.16 -25.63 8.35
N LEU A 641 -53.97 -24.94 9.49
CA LEU A 641 -53.41 -23.58 9.51
C LEU A 641 -51.95 -23.59 9.05
N CYS A 642 -51.23 -24.69 9.30
CA CYS A 642 -49.82 -24.85 8.96
C CYS A 642 -49.59 -25.88 7.84
N HIS A 643 -50.36 -26.97 7.81
CA HIS A 643 -50.13 -28.08 6.89
C HIS A 643 -51.02 -28.03 5.65
N GLU A 644 -50.46 -28.46 4.52
CA GLU A 644 -51.23 -28.86 3.35
C GLU A 644 -51.68 -30.31 3.54
N MET A 645 -53.00 -30.53 3.48
CA MET A 645 -53.63 -31.82 3.82
C MET A 645 -54.54 -32.27 2.69
N THR A 646 -54.45 -33.54 2.32
CA THR A 646 -55.33 -34.19 1.33
C THR A 646 -56.23 -35.20 2.03
N TRP A 647 -57.48 -35.29 1.58
CA TRP A 647 -58.48 -36.19 2.16
C TRP A 647 -58.87 -37.29 1.17
N PRO A 648 -59.07 -38.54 1.61
CA PRO A 648 -59.58 -39.61 0.76
C PRO A 648 -60.93 -39.24 0.12
N LYS A 649 -61.15 -39.64 -1.14
CA LYS A 649 -62.36 -39.29 -1.90
C LYS A 649 -63.63 -39.70 -1.13
N GLY A 650 -64.49 -38.74 -0.84
CA GLY A 650 -65.75 -38.94 -0.10
C GLY A 650 -65.66 -38.76 1.42
N ALA A 651 -64.46 -38.57 2.00
CA ALA A 651 -64.27 -38.34 3.44
C ALA A 651 -64.49 -36.88 3.88
N ASP A 652 -64.34 -35.91 2.97
CA ASP A 652 -64.50 -34.47 3.25
C ASP A 652 -65.97 -34.10 3.59
N ARG A 653 -66.95 -34.80 2.99
CA ARG A 653 -68.38 -34.46 3.02
C ARG A 653 -69.27 -35.24 3.98
N ARG A 654 -68.75 -36.21 4.75
CA ARG A 654 -69.58 -37.01 5.67
C ARG A 654 -69.91 -36.23 6.95
N ALA A 655 -71.19 -36.23 7.32
CA ALA A 655 -71.68 -35.63 8.55
C ALA A 655 -71.08 -36.33 9.78
N LEU A 656 -70.95 -35.61 10.90
CA LEU A 656 -70.50 -36.17 12.19
C LEU A 656 -71.38 -37.36 12.66
N SER A 657 -72.61 -37.48 12.14
CA SER A 657 -73.57 -38.55 12.41
C SER A 657 -73.24 -39.90 11.78
N GLU A 658 -72.30 -39.98 10.83
CA GLU A 658 -71.85 -41.24 10.22
C GLU A 658 -70.53 -41.70 10.87
N ILE A 659 -70.62 -42.17 12.10
CA ILE A 659 -69.50 -42.58 12.98
C ILE A 659 -68.95 -43.95 12.56
N SER A 660 -68.40 -44.05 11.35
CA SER A 660 -67.66 -45.24 10.91
C SER A 660 -66.30 -44.80 10.40
N LEU A 661 -65.25 -45.17 11.15
CA LEU A 661 -63.82 -45.09 10.81
C LEU A 661 -63.51 -43.97 9.81
N ARG A 662 -63.41 -42.72 10.31
CA ARG A 662 -63.03 -41.60 9.45
C ARG A 662 -61.68 -41.89 8.81
N ALA A 663 -61.64 -41.69 7.49
CA ALA A 663 -60.39 -41.77 6.76
C ALA A 663 -59.52 -40.58 7.19
N LEU A 664 -58.35 -40.87 7.78
CA LEU A 664 -57.41 -39.86 8.23
C LEU A 664 -56.86 -39.07 7.04
N PRO A 665 -56.52 -37.78 7.23
CA PRO A 665 -55.92 -36.98 6.17
C PRO A 665 -54.48 -37.43 5.91
N GLU A 666 -54.01 -37.30 4.68
CA GLU A 666 -52.59 -37.38 4.37
C GLU A 666 -51.96 -35.98 4.47
N ILE A 667 -50.86 -35.86 5.21
CA ILE A 667 -50.15 -34.59 5.42
C ILE A 667 -48.96 -34.53 4.47
N SER A 668 -48.90 -33.48 3.64
CA SER A 668 -47.74 -33.26 2.76
C SER A 668 -46.49 -32.97 3.60
N PRO A 669 -45.34 -33.62 3.32
CA PRO A 669 -44.10 -33.31 4.01
C PRO A 669 -43.74 -31.82 3.82
N PRO A 670 -43.35 -31.10 4.89
CA PRO A 670 -43.01 -29.68 4.79
C PRO A 670 -41.86 -29.39 3.83
N SER A 671 -40.96 -30.35 3.57
CA SER A 671 -39.85 -30.24 2.61
C SER A 671 -39.01 -28.95 2.74
N ILE A 672 -38.82 -28.46 3.97
CA ILE A 672 -38.01 -27.27 4.26
C ILE A 672 -36.54 -27.59 3.90
N PRO A 673 -35.88 -26.80 3.03
CA PRO A 673 -34.50 -27.06 2.65
C PRO A 673 -33.56 -26.89 3.87
N ALA A 674 -32.75 -27.91 4.14
CA ALA A 674 -31.75 -27.85 5.22
C ALA A 674 -30.63 -26.82 4.93
N SER A 675 -30.36 -26.54 3.65
CA SER A 675 -29.49 -25.45 3.21
C SER A 675 -29.94 -24.97 1.83
N TRP A 676 -30.08 -23.65 1.70
CA TRP A 676 -30.39 -22.98 0.44
C TRP A 676 -29.18 -22.86 -0.50
N LEU A 677 -27.97 -22.84 0.05
CA LEU A 677 -26.72 -22.74 -0.71
C LEU A 677 -25.83 -23.94 -0.34
N PRO A 678 -26.06 -25.12 -0.92
CA PRO A 678 -25.38 -26.35 -0.52
C PRO A 678 -23.86 -26.33 -0.77
N HIS A 679 -23.41 -25.53 -1.74
CA HIS A 679 -21.99 -25.38 -2.11
C HIS A 679 -21.34 -24.13 -1.53
N ALA A 680 -22.05 -23.37 -0.68
CA ALA A 680 -21.51 -22.20 -0.01
C ALA A 680 -21.42 -22.45 1.50
N SER A 681 -20.44 -21.83 2.12
CA SER A 681 -20.32 -21.72 3.56
C SER A 681 -20.55 -20.28 4.00
N PHE A 682 -21.34 -20.12 5.04
CA PHE A 682 -21.56 -18.85 5.71
C PHE A 682 -21.59 -19.11 7.22
N SER A 683 -21.02 -18.21 8.01
CA SER A 683 -20.94 -18.34 9.46
C SER A 683 -21.66 -17.18 10.13
N HIS A 684 -22.75 -17.48 10.84
CA HIS A 684 -23.45 -16.48 11.65
C HIS A 684 -22.62 -16.00 12.85
N ARG A 685 -21.71 -16.83 13.37
CA ARG A 685 -20.80 -16.48 14.47
C ARG A 685 -19.97 -15.24 14.17
N ALA A 686 -19.44 -15.16 12.95
CA ALA A 686 -18.63 -14.02 12.51
C ALA A 686 -19.47 -12.74 12.34
N HIS A 687 -20.78 -12.88 12.15
CA HIS A 687 -21.72 -11.79 11.87
C HIS A 687 -22.66 -11.47 13.06
N ARG A 688 -22.40 -12.03 14.25
CA ARG A 688 -23.26 -11.88 15.45
C ARG A 688 -23.44 -10.44 15.95
N VAL A 689 -22.58 -9.52 15.51
CA VAL A 689 -22.67 -8.10 15.83
C VAL A 689 -23.74 -7.37 15.00
N LEU A 690 -24.26 -8.00 13.94
CA LEU A 690 -25.29 -7.46 13.08
C LEU A 690 -26.67 -7.97 13.51
N ALA A 691 -27.68 -7.11 13.42
CA ALA A 691 -29.07 -7.53 13.56
C ALA A 691 -29.49 -8.41 12.36
N CYS A 692 -30.33 -9.43 12.58
CA CYS A 692 -30.79 -10.34 11.52
C CYS A 692 -31.41 -9.59 10.33
N VAL A 693 -32.14 -8.50 10.62
CA VAL A 693 -32.83 -7.67 9.62
C VAL A 693 -31.89 -6.83 8.75
N ALA A 694 -30.60 -6.74 9.09
CA ALA A 694 -29.61 -6.11 8.21
C ALA A 694 -29.41 -6.92 6.92
N CYS A 695 -29.69 -8.23 6.96
CA CYS A 695 -29.56 -9.13 5.81
C CYS A 695 -30.89 -9.75 5.39
N HIS A 696 -31.73 -10.17 6.34
CA HIS A 696 -32.97 -10.90 6.08
C HIS A 696 -34.20 -9.99 6.20
N LYS A 697 -34.97 -9.84 5.11
CA LYS A 697 -36.22 -9.07 5.07
C LYS A 697 -37.44 -9.85 5.60
N ALA A 698 -37.25 -10.60 6.69
CA ALA A 698 -38.27 -11.49 7.24
C ALA A 698 -39.54 -10.76 7.68
N LYS A 699 -39.43 -9.51 8.14
CA LYS A 699 -40.58 -8.70 8.59
C LYS A 699 -41.59 -8.41 7.46
N ASP A 700 -41.14 -8.47 6.22
CA ASP A 700 -41.96 -8.17 5.04
C ASP A 700 -42.56 -9.45 4.42
N SER A 701 -42.12 -10.63 4.88
CA SER A 701 -42.60 -11.92 4.35
C SER A 701 -43.99 -12.25 4.86
N GLN A 702 -44.88 -12.51 3.90
CA GLN A 702 -46.28 -12.86 4.15
C GLN A 702 -46.57 -14.31 3.77
N GLU A 703 -45.71 -14.92 2.97
CA GLU A 703 -45.86 -16.29 2.52
C GLU A 703 -44.58 -17.07 2.77
N THR A 704 -44.72 -18.37 2.99
CA THR A 704 -43.57 -19.29 3.03
C THR A 704 -42.78 -19.24 1.74
N SER A 705 -43.45 -19.00 0.60
CA SER A 705 -42.84 -18.98 -0.73
C SER A 705 -41.81 -17.85 -0.93
N ASP A 706 -41.77 -16.86 -0.01
CA ASP A 706 -40.81 -15.76 -0.01
C ASP A 706 -39.39 -16.23 0.31
N VAL A 707 -38.44 -16.01 -0.61
CA VAL A 707 -37.03 -16.36 -0.38
C VAL A 707 -36.32 -15.26 0.41
N LEU A 708 -36.05 -15.55 1.68
CA LEU A 708 -35.43 -14.61 2.62
C LEU A 708 -33.89 -14.59 2.59
N LEU A 709 -33.25 -15.01 1.49
CA LEU A 709 -31.80 -14.88 1.35
C LEU A 709 -31.38 -13.41 1.11
N PRO A 710 -30.28 -12.93 1.71
CA PRO A 710 -29.76 -11.61 1.40
C PRO A 710 -29.22 -11.56 -0.03
N PRO A 711 -29.37 -10.43 -0.76
CA PRO A 711 -28.70 -10.25 -2.03
C PRO A 711 -27.18 -10.14 -1.83
N ILE A 712 -26.40 -10.52 -2.84
CA ILE A 712 -24.94 -10.48 -2.78
C ILE A 712 -24.39 -9.07 -2.48
N ALA A 713 -25.11 -8.04 -2.91
CA ALA A 713 -24.78 -6.64 -2.63
C ALA A 713 -24.70 -6.33 -1.13
N SER A 714 -25.54 -6.97 -0.29
CA SER A 714 -25.49 -6.81 1.16
C SER A 714 -24.14 -7.27 1.73
N CYS A 715 -23.59 -8.35 1.20
CA CYS A 715 -22.30 -8.88 1.62
C CYS A 715 -21.15 -7.98 1.14
N MET A 716 -21.22 -7.46 -0.09
CA MET A 716 -20.20 -6.58 -0.69
C MET A 716 -20.07 -5.21 0.02
N HIS A 717 -21.03 -4.82 0.86
CA HIS A 717 -20.91 -3.61 1.67
C HIS A 717 -19.69 -3.67 2.61
N CYS A 718 -19.43 -4.83 3.21
CA CYS A 718 -18.31 -5.07 4.13
C CYS A 718 -17.17 -5.85 3.49
N HIS A 719 -17.50 -6.86 2.67
CA HIS A 719 -16.53 -7.70 1.96
C HIS A 719 -16.12 -7.04 0.64
N ARG A 720 -15.26 -6.02 0.74
CA ARG A 720 -14.72 -5.23 -0.39
C ARG A 720 -13.22 -4.97 -0.22
N GLN A 721 -12.57 -4.50 -1.28
CA GLN A 721 -11.17 -4.08 -1.19
C GLN A 721 -10.97 -3.01 -0.09
N GLY A 722 -9.94 -3.19 0.74
CA GLY A 722 -9.70 -2.37 1.93
C GLY A 722 -10.58 -2.71 3.15
N GLY A 723 -11.52 -3.65 3.01
CA GLY A 723 -12.34 -4.20 4.08
C GLY A 723 -11.89 -5.61 4.50
N THR A 724 -12.85 -6.52 4.67
CA THR A 724 -12.58 -7.94 4.98
C THR A 724 -12.25 -8.76 3.73
N ARG A 725 -11.87 -10.04 3.92
CA ARG A 725 -11.51 -10.98 2.84
C ARG A 725 -12.57 -11.02 1.73
N THR A 726 -12.13 -11.05 0.46
CA THR A 726 -13.00 -11.00 -0.73
C THR A 726 -12.68 -12.04 -1.81
N ASP A 727 -11.90 -13.08 -1.50
CA ASP A 727 -11.62 -14.13 -2.49
C ASP A 727 -12.72 -15.20 -2.52
N CYS A 728 -12.76 -16.00 -3.58
CA CYS A 728 -13.75 -17.07 -3.80
C CYS A 728 -13.85 -18.04 -2.61
N GLY A 729 -12.73 -18.27 -1.92
CA GLY A 729 -12.65 -19.12 -0.72
C GLY A 729 -13.37 -18.56 0.51
N LEU A 730 -13.93 -17.35 0.42
CA LEU A 730 -14.82 -16.77 1.42
C LEU A 730 -16.11 -17.58 1.57
N CYS A 731 -16.72 -17.92 0.43
CA CYS A 731 -18.01 -18.62 0.40
C CYS A 731 -17.83 -20.05 -0.13
N HIS A 732 -17.01 -20.24 -1.16
CA HIS A 732 -16.81 -21.55 -1.76
C HIS A 732 -15.78 -22.35 -0.99
N LEU A 733 -16.16 -23.58 -0.63
CA LEU A 733 -15.25 -24.52 -0.02
C LEU A 733 -14.56 -25.34 -1.13
N TYR A 734 -13.23 -25.35 -1.14
CA TYR A 734 -12.46 -26.13 -2.09
C TYR A 734 -12.24 -27.57 -1.57
N HIS A 735 -11.49 -27.70 -0.48
CA HIS A 735 -11.26 -28.98 0.18
C HIS A 735 -12.30 -29.22 1.29
N ASP A 736 -13.00 -30.36 1.23
CA ASP A 736 -13.94 -30.77 2.27
C ASP A 736 -13.21 -31.37 3.45
N ARG A 737 -13.08 -30.58 4.53
CA ARG A 737 -12.39 -30.99 5.75
C ARG A 737 -13.03 -32.17 6.46
N ALA A 738 -14.32 -32.43 6.22
CA ALA A 738 -14.95 -33.63 6.78
C ALA A 738 -14.39 -34.93 6.16
N ARG A 739 -13.63 -34.83 5.06
CA ARG A 739 -12.97 -35.93 4.36
C ARG A 739 -11.45 -35.99 4.63
N GLU A 740 -10.92 -35.12 5.49
CA GLU A 740 -9.54 -35.22 5.99
C GLU A 740 -9.44 -36.42 6.96
N ARG A 741 -8.26 -37.06 7.05
CA ARG A 741 -8.00 -38.11 8.04
C ARG A 741 -8.18 -37.48 9.43
N GLY A 742 -8.70 -38.27 10.37
CA GLY A 742 -8.82 -37.85 11.76
C GLY A 742 -7.46 -37.44 12.32
N LEU A 743 -7.44 -36.38 13.14
CA LEU A 743 -6.24 -35.90 13.84
C LEU A 743 -5.79 -36.84 15.00
N ASP A 744 -6.48 -37.97 15.15
CA ASP A 744 -6.23 -38.97 16.20
C ASP A 744 -5.08 -39.90 15.79
N GLY A 745 -3.86 -39.39 15.85
CA GLY A 745 -2.63 -40.15 15.64
C GLY A 745 -1.41 -39.22 15.64
N PRO A 746 -0.20 -39.72 15.93
CA PRO A 746 1.00 -38.91 15.73
C PRO A 746 1.05 -38.56 14.24
N LEU A 747 0.97 -37.27 13.92
CA LEU A 747 1.50 -36.79 12.64
C LEU A 747 2.95 -37.30 12.64
N LEU A 748 3.24 -38.31 11.82
CA LEU A 748 4.56 -38.91 11.70
C LEU A 748 5.47 -37.87 11.04
N LEU A 749 5.83 -36.83 11.81
CA LEU A 749 6.84 -35.88 11.44
C LEU A 749 8.13 -36.69 11.28
N PRO A 750 8.82 -36.62 10.13
CA PRO A 750 10.07 -37.34 9.93
C PRO A 750 11.03 -37.09 11.11
N ALA A 751 11.77 -38.11 11.55
CA ALA A 751 12.62 -38.08 12.75
C ALA A 751 13.67 -36.95 12.75
N SER A 752 13.97 -36.37 11.58
CA SER A 752 14.79 -35.16 11.44
C SER A 752 14.17 -33.91 12.08
N LEU A 753 12.85 -33.88 12.31
CA LEU A 753 12.11 -32.78 12.94
C LEU A 753 11.96 -32.94 14.47
N THR A 754 12.15 -34.14 15.01
CA THR A 754 12.08 -34.42 16.46
C THR A 754 13.42 -34.25 17.16
N ALA A 755 14.52 -34.20 16.41
CA ALA A 755 15.85 -33.90 16.92
C ALA A 755 16.03 -32.38 17.08
N GLY A 756 15.35 -31.80 18.07
CA GLY A 756 15.62 -30.40 18.48
C GLY A 756 17.07 -30.25 18.98
N PRO A 757 17.67 -29.05 18.85
CA PRO A 757 18.93 -28.76 19.54
C PRO A 757 18.72 -28.98 21.05
N PRO A 758 19.74 -29.48 21.79
CA PRO A 758 19.61 -29.68 23.23
C PRO A 758 19.19 -28.35 23.85
N LEU A 759 18.12 -28.39 24.66
CA LEU A 759 17.64 -27.27 25.44
C LEU A 759 18.84 -26.70 26.22
N ARG A 760 19.17 -25.44 25.98
CA ARG A 760 20.12 -24.67 26.77
C ARG A 760 19.37 -23.84 27.80
#